data_AF-A0A7G8BGY4-F1
#
_entry.id   AF-A0A7G8BGY4-F1
#
_cell.length_a   1.000
_cell.length_b   1.000
_cell.length_c   1.000
_cell.angle_alpha   90.00
_cell.angle_beta   90.00
_cell.angle_gamma   90.00
#
_symmetry.space_group_name_H-M   'P 1'
#
loop_
_entity.id
_entity.type
_entity.pdbx_description
1 polymer ?
#
loop_
_entity_poly.entity_id
_entity_poly.type
_entity_poly.pdbx_seq_one_letter_code
_entity_poly.pdbx_strand_id
1 'polypeptide(L)'
;MAARTVHTVCSHDCPDSCGVLVTIDETGRATRVQGDPNHPVTQGFLCGKVAKYLDRVYSPDRLLYPMRRRVGVAKGPLSQGKEADAFERISWDEALDTIAARLKKISDEHGPESILPYSYAGTIGVLGYGSMDRRFFHRLGASQLDRTICSTAGGDALLSVYGRKLGTDTEHFRRARYIIAWGANVHGNNIHLWPMIEEARRNGAKLVVIDPYKTRTARVADWHIAINPGTDVALALGMMHIILRDGLEDAGYVAENTHGFAQIKERAAEYTPERVSQWTGIPIADIGRLAREYATTTPAVIRMNYGIQRGENGGQASRAVAMLPALVGAWKHLGGGLQLSTSGAFSWDKVTIERPDLMFASPIKRHSRIVNMTELGHALTRLDNPPVKALFVYNSNPAAIAPDQSKVLEGMARLDLFTVVHEQFFTDTADYADILLPATTFLEHKDVQGAYGHYYVQISNPAIEPLGEARSNVWLFSQLAQRMSFVEPCFRDTAEDLIAQALRTAQPEKQDAWMAGMTEETLNAAGGHQRLQFASERDGEPFRPFANGPFKTPSGKIEFFSEALAAQGVDPIPSFVPPTESRHTKNTAYPLEFLPRKADHYMNSTFANLHGHQMMEAAHSNRLEMRSSDAAARGICEGDTVEIFNDRGSLRMKAHVNGHLPEGVVASRLNWNKLSPGGNNVNLLTSQRLTDFGGGPTFYSTLVEVRKVTA
;
A
#
# COMPACT_ATOMS: atom_id res chain seq x y z
N MET A 1 -1.30 38.74 10.92
CA MET A 1 -0.88 37.91 12.08
C MET A 1 0.63 37.71 12.02
N ALA A 2 1.36 37.53 13.11
CA ALA A 2 2.79 37.19 13.00
C ALA A 2 2.96 35.83 12.27
N ALA A 3 4.08 35.64 11.59
CA ALA A 3 4.41 34.35 11.00
C ALA A 3 4.38 33.25 12.07
N ARG A 4 3.77 32.11 11.76
CA ARG A 4 3.60 30.99 12.71
C ARG A 4 3.99 29.67 12.06
N THR A 5 4.37 28.70 12.89
CA THR A 5 4.69 27.34 12.45
C THR A 5 3.62 26.38 12.99
N VAL A 6 3.14 25.49 12.12
CA VAL A 6 2.13 24.48 12.46
C VAL A 6 2.70 23.09 12.23
N HIS A 7 2.50 22.18 13.19
CA HIS A 7 2.77 20.75 13.02
C HIS A 7 1.63 20.09 12.24
N THR A 8 1.99 19.37 11.18
CA THR A 8 1.11 18.53 10.37
C THR A 8 1.82 17.20 10.09
N VAL A 9 1.14 16.26 9.46
CA VAL A 9 1.69 14.93 9.18
C VAL A 9 1.46 14.57 7.73
N CYS A 10 2.52 14.12 7.05
CA CYS A 10 2.45 13.68 5.67
C CYS A 10 1.57 12.43 5.55
N SER A 11 0.35 12.60 5.03
CA SER A 11 -0.66 11.54 4.94
C SER A 11 -0.58 10.68 3.68
N HIS A 12 0.57 10.64 3.00
CA HIS A 12 0.74 9.77 1.82
C HIS A 12 1.04 8.32 2.21
N ASP A 13 0.70 7.38 1.33
CA ASP A 13 0.93 5.93 1.51
C ASP A 13 2.42 5.56 1.58
N CYS A 14 3.03 5.82 2.73
CA CYS A 14 4.43 5.54 3.05
C CYS A 14 4.55 5.05 4.50
N PRO A 15 5.46 4.11 4.82
CA PRO A 15 5.66 3.63 6.21
C PRO A 15 6.09 4.72 7.20
N ASP A 16 6.58 5.84 6.68
CA ASP A 16 7.32 6.85 7.45
C ASP A 16 6.43 7.86 8.18
N SER A 17 5.17 8.04 7.75
CA SER A 17 4.20 9.04 8.27
C SER A 17 4.88 10.34 8.74
N CYS A 18 5.64 11.04 7.88
CA CYS A 18 6.58 12.06 8.37
C CYS A 18 5.89 13.18 9.15
N GLY A 19 6.44 13.54 10.32
CA GLY A 19 6.13 14.80 11.00
C GLY A 19 6.64 15.98 10.17
N VAL A 20 5.79 16.99 9.97
CA VAL A 20 6.02 18.13 9.08
C VAL A 20 5.75 19.42 9.82
N LEU A 21 6.64 20.40 9.64
CA LEU A 21 6.45 21.77 10.09
C LEU A 21 6.18 22.68 8.90
N VAL A 22 5.12 23.49 9.01
CA VAL A 22 4.67 24.40 7.95
C VAL A 22 4.74 25.82 8.47
N THR A 23 5.54 26.66 7.80
CA THR A 23 5.59 28.10 8.10
C THR A 23 4.49 28.82 7.32
N ILE A 24 3.69 29.58 8.04
CA ILE A 24 2.59 30.40 7.54
C ILE A 24 2.98 31.87 7.70
N ASP A 25 2.85 32.65 6.63
CA ASP A 25 3.08 34.09 6.68
C ASP A 25 1.88 34.86 7.26
N GLU A 26 2.02 36.17 7.33
CA GLU A 26 1.02 37.06 7.91
C GLU A 26 -0.30 37.15 7.12
N THR A 27 -0.30 36.71 5.86
CA THR A 27 -1.47 36.62 4.98
C THR A 27 -2.23 35.31 5.15
N GLY A 28 -1.67 34.36 5.91
CA GLY A 28 -2.23 33.01 6.06
C GLY A 28 -1.75 32.03 4.99
N ARG A 29 -0.78 32.41 4.15
CA ARG A 29 -0.23 31.55 3.10
C ARG A 29 0.92 30.71 3.66
N ALA A 30 0.93 29.41 3.35
CA ALA A 30 2.09 28.55 3.61
C ALA A 30 3.25 28.92 2.68
N THR A 31 4.41 29.24 3.26
CA THR A 31 5.62 29.68 2.55
C THR A 31 6.76 28.68 2.63
N ARG A 32 6.73 27.76 3.61
CA ARG A 32 7.75 26.71 3.75
C ARG A 32 7.16 25.43 4.33
N VAL A 33 7.63 24.29 3.81
CA VAL A 33 7.35 22.94 4.31
C VAL A 33 8.69 22.27 4.60
N GLN A 34 8.86 21.76 5.81
CA GLN A 34 10.07 21.05 6.24
C GLN A 34 9.70 19.88 7.15
N GLY A 35 10.59 18.90 7.31
CA GLY A 35 10.38 17.84 8.30
C GLY A 35 10.53 18.39 9.71
N ASP A 36 9.87 17.75 10.68
CA ASP A 36 10.09 18.03 12.09
C ASP A 36 11.44 17.42 12.55
N PRO A 37 12.44 18.24 12.93
CA PRO A 37 13.72 17.74 13.42
C PRO A 37 13.61 16.93 14.72
N ASN A 38 12.53 17.11 15.49
CA ASN A 38 12.32 16.40 16.75
C ASN A 38 11.69 15.02 16.55
N HIS A 39 11.12 14.72 15.38
CA HIS A 39 10.51 13.42 15.13
C HIS A 39 11.59 12.31 15.08
N PRO A 40 11.59 11.31 15.98
CA PRO A 40 12.76 10.43 16.20
C PRO A 40 13.19 9.60 14.98
N VAL A 41 12.24 9.26 14.11
CA VAL A 41 12.51 8.45 12.90
C VAL A 41 12.86 9.30 11.67
N THR A 42 12.19 10.44 11.47
CA THR A 42 12.32 11.22 10.22
C THR A 42 13.32 12.37 10.36
N GLN A 43 13.59 12.82 11.58
CA GLN A 43 14.74 13.67 11.93
C GLN A 43 14.88 14.91 11.05
N GLY A 44 13.76 15.55 10.70
CA GLY A 44 13.72 16.78 9.90
C GLY A 44 13.84 16.58 8.38
N PHE A 45 14.08 15.36 7.91
CA PHE A 45 14.19 15.04 6.50
C PHE A 45 12.82 14.86 5.84
N LEU A 46 12.69 15.31 4.59
CA LEU A 46 11.54 15.05 3.73
C LEU A 46 12.02 14.45 2.41
N CYS A 47 11.31 13.43 1.93
CA CYS A 47 11.64 12.81 0.65
C CYS A 47 11.41 13.78 -0.53
N GLY A 48 12.07 13.53 -1.66
CA GLY A 48 11.96 14.38 -2.86
C GLY A 48 10.54 14.54 -3.42
N LYS A 49 9.60 13.65 -3.03
CA LYS A 49 8.19 13.74 -3.44
C LYS A 49 7.46 14.87 -2.71
N VAL A 50 7.77 15.10 -1.42
CA VAL A 50 7.03 16.03 -0.55
C VAL A 50 7.86 17.25 -0.15
N ALA A 51 9.17 17.26 -0.38
CA ALA A 51 10.02 18.42 -0.09
C ALA A 51 9.57 19.71 -0.81
N LYS A 52 8.89 19.57 -1.96
CA LYS A 52 8.29 20.68 -2.72
C LYS A 52 6.75 20.65 -2.69
N TYR A 53 6.16 20.27 -1.56
CA TYR A 53 4.71 20.07 -1.49
C TYR A 53 3.89 21.34 -1.78
N LEU A 54 4.47 22.54 -1.58
CA LEU A 54 3.81 23.80 -1.93
C LEU A 54 3.55 23.94 -3.44
N ASP A 55 4.36 23.32 -4.30
CA ASP A 55 4.11 23.26 -5.75
C ASP A 55 2.80 22.50 -6.06
N ARG A 56 2.44 21.53 -5.22
CA ARG A 56 1.15 20.82 -5.31
C ARG A 56 0.01 21.67 -4.76
N VAL A 57 0.22 22.29 -3.60
CA VAL A 57 -0.82 23.07 -2.91
C VAL A 57 -1.28 24.23 -3.79
N TYR A 58 -0.34 24.97 -4.36
CA TYR A 58 -0.62 26.15 -5.20
C TYR A 58 -0.46 25.88 -6.70
N SER A 59 -0.54 24.61 -7.13
CA SER A 59 -0.50 24.29 -8.56
C SER A 59 -1.64 25.01 -9.30
N PRO A 60 -1.39 25.56 -10.50
CA PRO A 60 -2.45 26.11 -11.34
C PRO A 60 -3.46 25.05 -11.78
N ASP A 61 -3.07 23.78 -11.79
CA ASP A 61 -3.93 22.65 -12.20
C ASP A 61 -4.83 22.14 -11.06
N ARG A 62 -4.80 22.80 -9.89
CA ARG A 62 -5.55 22.38 -8.72
C ARG A 62 -7.06 22.49 -8.97
N LEU A 63 -7.80 21.43 -8.66
CA LEU A 63 -9.26 21.46 -8.64
C LEU A 63 -9.71 22.25 -7.40
N LEU A 64 -10.29 23.43 -7.62
CA LEU A 64 -10.68 24.37 -6.56
C LEU A 64 -12.19 24.53 -6.39
N TYR A 65 -13.01 24.03 -7.33
CA TYR A 65 -14.46 24.23 -7.33
C TYR A 65 -15.19 22.95 -7.71
N PRO A 66 -16.41 22.71 -7.21
CA PRO A 66 -17.27 21.65 -7.71
C PRO A 66 -17.56 21.85 -9.20
N MET A 67 -17.51 20.76 -9.97
CA MET A 67 -17.73 20.78 -11.42
C MET A 67 -18.70 19.68 -11.84
N ARG A 68 -19.56 19.97 -12.81
CA ARG A 68 -20.45 19.01 -13.47
C ARG A 68 -20.03 18.80 -14.91
N ARG A 69 -20.03 17.55 -15.38
CA ARG A 69 -19.76 17.25 -16.79
C ARG A 69 -20.78 17.94 -17.68
N ARG A 70 -20.32 18.64 -18.71
CA ARG A 70 -21.21 19.32 -19.67
C ARG A 70 -22.03 18.32 -20.45
N VAL A 71 -23.26 18.70 -20.76
CA VAL A 71 -24.16 17.92 -21.62
C VAL A 71 -23.50 17.69 -22.98
N GLY A 72 -23.54 16.44 -23.47
CA GLY A 72 -22.98 16.05 -24.76
C GLY A 72 -21.48 15.71 -24.74
N VAL A 73 -20.78 15.96 -23.63
CA VAL A 73 -19.38 15.50 -23.47
C VAL A 73 -19.39 14.05 -22.98
N ALA A 74 -18.79 13.15 -23.76
CA ALA A 74 -18.72 11.73 -23.41
C ALA A 74 -17.79 11.48 -22.21
N LYS A 75 -18.03 10.40 -21.46
CA LYS A 75 -17.06 9.87 -20.49
C LYS A 75 -15.89 9.24 -21.22
N GLY A 76 -14.68 9.45 -20.69
CA GLY A 76 -13.47 8.91 -21.29
C GLY A 76 -12.32 9.90 -21.27
N PRO A 77 -11.14 9.49 -21.78
CA PRO A 77 -9.92 10.28 -21.73
C PRO A 77 -10.13 11.71 -22.23
N LEU A 78 -9.70 12.69 -21.43
CA LEU A 78 -9.79 14.11 -21.78
C LEU A 78 -8.45 14.61 -22.32
N SER A 79 -8.50 15.68 -23.13
CA SER A 79 -7.29 16.33 -23.65
C SER A 79 -6.51 16.97 -22.50
N GLN A 80 -5.23 16.62 -22.40
CA GLN A 80 -4.34 17.15 -21.37
C GLN A 80 -4.27 18.68 -21.43
N GLY A 81 -4.42 19.33 -20.28
CA GLY A 81 -4.42 20.80 -20.15
C GLY A 81 -5.74 21.47 -20.55
N LYS A 82 -6.75 20.69 -20.92
CA LYS A 82 -8.10 21.15 -21.29
C LYS A 82 -9.20 20.36 -20.59
N GLU A 83 -8.86 19.66 -19.50
CA GLU A 83 -9.80 18.81 -18.78
C GLU A 83 -10.99 19.63 -18.24
N ALA A 84 -10.76 20.86 -17.80
CA ALA A 84 -11.81 21.75 -17.33
C ALA A 84 -12.87 22.10 -18.39
N ASP A 85 -12.54 22.06 -19.68
CA ASP A 85 -13.48 22.37 -20.78
C ASP A 85 -14.64 21.36 -20.85
N ALA A 86 -14.39 20.13 -20.40
CA ALA A 86 -15.40 19.07 -20.31
C ALA A 86 -16.44 19.31 -19.22
N PHE A 87 -16.21 20.29 -18.33
CA PHE A 87 -17.04 20.56 -17.18
C PHE A 87 -17.51 22.01 -17.11
N GLU A 88 -18.59 22.22 -16.36
CA GLU A 88 -19.04 23.52 -15.91
C GLU A 88 -18.95 23.59 -14.39
N ARG A 89 -18.55 24.75 -13.86
CA ARG A 89 -18.54 24.99 -12.42
C ARG A 89 -19.98 25.04 -11.90
N ILE A 90 -20.21 24.35 -10.79
CA ILE A 90 -21.47 24.39 -10.03
C ILE A 90 -21.18 24.76 -8.58
N SER A 91 -22.22 25.12 -7.82
CA SER A 91 -22.06 25.34 -6.38
C SER A 91 -21.94 24.01 -5.63
N TRP A 92 -21.43 24.06 -4.40
CA TRP A 92 -21.47 22.89 -3.51
C TRP A 92 -22.90 22.43 -3.23
N ASP A 93 -23.85 23.36 -3.06
CA ASP A 93 -25.24 23.00 -2.81
C ASP A 93 -25.84 22.23 -3.99
N GLU A 94 -25.65 22.73 -5.22
CA GLU A 94 -26.09 22.05 -6.44
C GLU A 94 -25.43 20.67 -6.60
N ALA A 95 -24.13 20.57 -6.31
CA ALA A 95 -23.39 19.31 -6.40
C ALA A 95 -23.93 18.28 -5.40
N LEU A 96 -24.06 18.66 -4.13
CA LEU A 96 -24.51 17.77 -3.06
C LEU A 96 -25.97 17.36 -3.25
N ASP A 97 -26.84 18.28 -3.69
CA ASP A 97 -28.26 17.98 -3.98
C ASP A 97 -28.39 17.04 -5.17
N THR A 98 -27.62 17.27 -6.23
CA THR A 98 -27.56 16.37 -7.40
C THR A 98 -27.10 14.97 -6.99
N ILE A 99 -26.01 14.88 -6.23
CA ILE A 99 -25.48 13.59 -5.76
C ILE A 99 -26.51 12.87 -4.89
N ALA A 100 -27.06 13.53 -3.87
CA ALA A 100 -28.04 12.92 -2.98
C ALA A 100 -29.29 12.43 -3.73
N ALA A 101 -29.81 13.23 -4.66
CA ALA A 101 -30.95 12.85 -5.50
C ALA A 101 -30.64 11.65 -6.40
N ARG A 102 -29.45 11.63 -7.04
CA ARG A 102 -29.02 10.52 -7.91
C ARG A 102 -28.77 9.23 -7.13
N LEU A 103 -28.09 9.30 -5.98
CA LEU A 103 -27.86 8.14 -5.13
C LEU A 103 -29.17 7.57 -4.58
N LYS A 104 -30.10 8.44 -4.13
CA LYS A 104 -31.44 8.00 -3.71
C LYS A 104 -32.19 7.31 -4.84
N LYS A 105 -32.24 7.92 -6.02
CA LYS A 105 -32.89 7.33 -7.20
C LYS A 105 -32.31 5.95 -7.55
N ILE A 106 -30.98 5.84 -7.58
CA ILE A 106 -30.29 4.58 -7.87
C ILE A 106 -30.59 3.52 -6.80
N SER A 107 -30.59 3.92 -5.52
CA SER A 107 -30.99 3.05 -4.42
C SER A 107 -32.43 2.55 -4.55
N ASP A 108 -33.36 3.41 -4.93
CA ASP A 108 -34.78 3.08 -5.08
C ASP A 108 -35.02 2.16 -6.30
N GLU A 109 -34.31 2.38 -7.41
CA GLU A 109 -34.48 1.63 -8.67
C GLU A 109 -33.70 0.30 -8.72
N HIS A 110 -32.53 0.24 -8.10
CA HIS A 110 -31.58 -0.88 -8.24
C HIS A 110 -31.14 -1.49 -6.90
N GLY A 111 -31.66 -0.99 -5.79
CA GLY A 111 -31.19 -1.32 -4.44
C GLY A 111 -29.92 -0.54 -4.07
N PRO A 112 -29.71 -0.22 -2.78
CA PRO A 112 -28.59 0.61 -2.34
C PRO A 112 -27.23 -0.05 -2.59
N GLU A 113 -27.16 -1.38 -2.62
CA GLU A 113 -25.94 -2.12 -2.94
C GLU A 113 -25.47 -1.91 -4.40
N SER A 114 -26.27 -1.28 -5.27
CA SER A 114 -25.83 -0.83 -6.61
C SER A 114 -24.87 0.37 -6.55
N ILE A 115 -24.68 0.96 -5.37
CA ILE A 115 -23.75 2.07 -5.11
C ILE A 115 -22.45 1.49 -4.54
N LEU A 116 -21.33 1.81 -5.18
CA LEU A 116 -20.00 1.35 -4.78
C LEU A 116 -19.11 2.56 -4.42
N PRO A 117 -18.76 2.77 -3.13
CA PRO A 117 -17.65 3.63 -2.78
C PRO A 117 -16.31 2.99 -3.19
N TYR A 118 -15.41 3.74 -3.81
CA TYR A 118 -14.07 3.28 -4.17
C TYR A 118 -13.01 4.19 -3.58
N SER A 119 -12.25 3.69 -2.60
CA SER A 119 -11.28 4.50 -1.87
C SER A 119 -10.16 3.65 -1.26
N TYR A 120 -8.97 4.24 -1.15
CA TYR A 120 -7.81 3.62 -0.53
C TYR A 120 -6.88 4.69 0.09
N ALA A 121 -5.57 4.51 -0.05
CA ALA A 121 -4.51 5.23 0.66
C ALA A 121 -4.01 6.52 -0.04
N GLY A 122 -4.83 7.19 -0.85
CA GLY A 122 -4.50 8.53 -1.37
C GLY A 122 -4.25 9.56 -0.27
N THR A 123 -4.96 9.38 0.86
CA THR A 123 -4.64 9.93 2.18
C THR A 123 -4.79 8.82 3.23
N ILE A 124 -3.86 8.70 4.19
CA ILE A 124 -3.83 7.63 5.21
C ILE A 124 -4.09 8.13 6.65
N GLY A 125 -4.57 9.36 6.81
CA GLY A 125 -5.10 9.82 8.10
C GLY A 125 -6.28 8.97 8.56
N VAL A 126 -6.40 8.73 9.87
CA VAL A 126 -7.45 7.86 10.43
C VAL A 126 -8.83 8.34 10.00
N LEU A 127 -9.07 9.64 10.03
CA LEU A 127 -10.35 10.23 9.66
C LEU A 127 -10.53 10.22 8.14
N GLY A 128 -9.52 10.68 7.40
CA GLY A 128 -9.56 10.75 5.94
C GLY A 128 -9.67 9.38 5.28
N TYR A 129 -9.12 8.32 5.88
CA TYR A 129 -9.11 6.96 5.36
C TYR A 129 -10.43 6.23 5.62
N GLY A 130 -10.99 6.27 6.82
CA GLY A 130 -12.23 5.55 7.16
C GLY A 130 -12.90 6.08 8.43
N SER A 131 -13.89 6.96 8.26
CA SER A 131 -14.68 7.51 9.36
C SER A 131 -16.10 7.90 8.87
N MET A 132 -16.37 9.18 8.64
CA MET A 132 -17.67 9.71 8.21
C MET A 132 -18.14 9.13 6.87
N ASP A 133 -17.20 8.76 5.98
CA ASP A 133 -17.52 8.05 4.73
C ASP A 133 -18.19 6.71 5.02
N ARG A 134 -17.63 5.92 5.96
CA ARG A 134 -18.18 4.64 6.37
C ARG A 134 -19.56 4.82 6.98
N ARG A 135 -19.74 5.80 7.87
CA ARG A 135 -21.06 6.11 8.46
C ARG A 135 -22.10 6.36 7.38
N PHE A 136 -21.77 7.19 6.39
CA PHE A 136 -22.67 7.56 5.31
C PHE A 136 -23.06 6.35 4.46
N PHE A 137 -22.07 5.59 3.97
CA PHE A 137 -22.33 4.43 3.10
C PHE A 137 -22.98 3.26 3.83
N HIS A 138 -22.62 3.02 5.11
CA HIS A 138 -23.31 2.03 5.96
C HIS A 138 -24.78 2.41 6.13
N ARG A 139 -25.08 3.67 6.46
CA ARG A 139 -26.46 4.12 6.65
C ARG A 139 -27.28 4.11 5.36
N LEU A 140 -26.64 4.36 4.23
CA LEU A 140 -27.25 4.23 2.90
C LEU A 140 -27.56 2.77 2.55
N GLY A 141 -26.80 1.81 3.09
CA GLY A 141 -26.86 0.40 2.70
C GLY A 141 -26.07 0.10 1.43
N ALA A 142 -25.09 0.94 1.09
CA ALA A 142 -24.26 0.79 -0.09
C ALA A 142 -23.34 -0.43 0.01
N SER A 143 -22.80 -0.88 -1.13
CA SER A 143 -21.77 -1.93 -1.12
C SER A 143 -20.59 -1.51 -0.26
N GLN A 144 -20.00 -2.46 0.46
CA GLN A 144 -18.70 -2.29 1.09
C GLN A 144 -17.59 -2.54 0.07
N LEU A 145 -16.51 -1.79 0.19
CA LEU A 145 -15.30 -2.01 -0.58
C LEU A 145 -14.27 -2.72 0.28
N ASP A 146 -13.86 -3.91 -0.15
CA ASP A 146 -12.71 -4.58 0.43
C ASP A 146 -11.42 -3.93 -0.08
N ARG A 147 -10.64 -3.38 0.85
CA ARG A 147 -9.50 -2.50 0.58
C ARG A 147 -8.20 -3.30 0.52
N THR A 148 -8.04 -4.12 -0.50
CA THR A 148 -7.01 -5.18 -0.61
C THR A 148 -5.79 -4.86 -1.47
N ILE A 149 -5.79 -3.74 -2.23
CA ILE A 149 -4.83 -3.51 -3.34
C ILE A 149 -3.34 -3.37 -2.94
N CYS A 150 -3.03 -3.27 -1.64
CA CYS A 150 -1.66 -3.07 -1.17
C CYS A 150 -1.17 -4.14 -0.19
N SER A 151 -1.72 -4.21 1.03
CA SER A 151 -1.00 -4.80 2.19
C SER A 151 -1.65 -6.02 2.84
N THR A 152 -2.80 -6.50 2.34
CA THR A 152 -3.60 -7.51 3.02
C THR A 152 -2.94 -8.89 3.01
N ALA A 153 -2.38 -9.36 1.88
CA ALA A 153 -1.76 -10.69 1.78
C ALA A 153 -0.63 -10.91 2.81
N GLY A 154 0.30 -9.96 2.92
CA GLY A 154 1.38 -9.99 3.90
C GLY A 154 0.90 -9.69 5.33
N GLY A 155 -0.16 -8.88 5.47
CA GLY A 155 -0.79 -8.61 6.76
C GLY A 155 -1.41 -9.87 7.37
N ASP A 156 -2.20 -10.60 6.58
CA ASP A 156 -2.84 -11.85 6.98
C ASP A 156 -1.81 -12.96 7.21
N ALA A 157 -0.75 -12.99 6.41
CA ALA A 157 0.40 -13.86 6.65
C ALA A 157 1.03 -13.61 8.03
N LEU A 158 1.31 -12.36 8.41
CA LEU A 158 1.82 -12.03 9.75
C LEU A 158 0.82 -12.39 10.86
N LEU A 159 -0.48 -12.16 10.65
CA LEU A 159 -1.51 -12.56 11.61
C LEU A 159 -1.53 -14.07 11.81
N SER A 160 -1.35 -14.86 10.74
CA SER A 160 -1.32 -16.33 10.83
C SER A 160 -0.11 -16.87 11.59
N VAL A 161 1.04 -16.16 11.57
CA VAL A 161 2.29 -16.62 12.22
C VAL A 161 2.41 -16.06 13.65
N TYR A 162 2.06 -14.79 13.83
CA TYR A 162 2.35 -14.03 15.05
C TYR A 162 1.11 -13.58 15.82
N GLY A 163 -0.09 -13.69 15.22
CA GLY A 163 -1.33 -13.17 15.79
C GLY A 163 -1.45 -11.65 15.78
N ARG A 164 -0.40 -10.93 15.35
CA ARG A 164 -0.37 -9.47 15.32
C ARG A 164 0.65 -8.94 14.31
N LYS A 165 0.34 -7.79 13.69
CA LYS A 165 1.22 -7.08 12.75
C LYS A 165 2.18 -6.13 13.49
N LEU A 166 3.17 -6.71 14.17
CA LEU A 166 4.28 -5.98 14.80
C LEU A 166 5.58 -6.28 14.05
N GLY A 167 6.60 -5.46 14.30
CA GLY A 167 7.92 -5.70 13.73
C GLY A 167 9.03 -5.03 14.52
N THR A 168 10.27 -5.32 14.16
CA THR A 168 11.46 -4.65 14.72
C THR A 168 11.27 -3.14 14.65
N ASP A 169 11.46 -2.46 15.78
CA ASP A 169 11.42 -1.00 15.83
C ASP A 169 12.44 -0.43 14.82
N THR A 170 11.99 0.49 13.97
CA THR A 170 12.83 1.14 12.96
C THR A 170 14.07 1.79 13.57
N GLU A 171 13.97 2.34 14.78
CA GLU A 171 15.13 2.90 15.46
C GLU A 171 16.17 1.82 15.83
N HIS A 172 15.75 0.58 16.05
CA HIS A 172 16.63 -0.53 16.40
C HIS A 172 17.38 -1.12 15.20
N PHE A 173 17.05 -0.76 13.96
CA PHE A 173 17.82 -1.22 12.79
C PHE A 173 19.29 -0.83 12.86
N ARG A 174 19.64 0.27 13.54
CA ARG A 174 21.03 0.70 13.78
C ARG A 174 21.88 -0.31 14.57
N ARG A 175 21.24 -1.25 15.26
CA ARG A 175 21.86 -2.29 16.08
C ARG A 175 22.05 -3.62 15.35
N ALA A 176 21.45 -3.77 14.17
CA ALA A 176 21.56 -4.99 13.38
C ALA A 176 23.02 -5.23 12.93
N ARG A 177 23.39 -6.50 12.76
CA ARG A 177 24.67 -6.94 12.18
C ARG A 177 24.48 -7.63 10.83
N TYR A 178 23.27 -8.11 10.56
CA TYR A 178 22.86 -8.64 9.26
C TYR A 178 21.48 -8.13 8.90
N ILE A 179 21.36 -7.45 7.76
CA ILE A 179 20.12 -6.84 7.29
C ILE A 179 19.76 -7.45 5.94
N ILE A 180 18.61 -8.14 5.87
CA ILE A 180 18.04 -8.60 4.60
C ILE A 180 16.91 -7.66 4.22
N ALA A 181 17.07 -6.91 3.13
CA ALA A 181 15.99 -6.19 2.47
C ALA A 181 15.35 -7.10 1.41
N TRP A 182 14.20 -7.69 1.73
CA TRP A 182 13.53 -8.69 0.89
C TRP A 182 12.29 -8.09 0.21
N GLY A 183 12.34 -7.97 -1.12
CA GLY A 183 11.32 -7.29 -1.91
C GLY A 183 11.18 -5.81 -1.53
N ALA A 184 12.28 -5.18 -1.08
CA ALA A 184 12.29 -3.89 -0.41
C ALA A 184 13.29 -2.89 -1.02
N ASN A 185 12.79 -1.98 -1.85
CA ASN A 185 13.54 -0.78 -2.29
C ASN A 185 13.51 0.32 -1.22
N VAL A 186 14.25 0.14 -0.12
CA VAL A 186 14.30 1.08 1.02
C VAL A 186 14.62 2.50 0.56
N HIS A 187 15.55 2.66 -0.37
CA HIS A 187 16.03 3.97 -0.84
C HIS A 187 14.97 4.72 -1.68
N GLY A 188 14.04 4.01 -2.31
CA GLY A 188 12.94 4.60 -3.09
C GLY A 188 11.63 4.77 -2.31
N ASN A 189 11.39 3.91 -1.32
CA ASN A 189 10.05 3.70 -0.73
C ASN A 189 9.99 3.71 0.81
N ASN A 190 11.12 3.85 1.51
CA ASN A 190 11.20 3.90 2.98
C ASN A 190 12.51 4.60 3.39
N ILE A 191 12.76 5.77 2.81
CA ILE A 191 14.07 6.44 2.84
C ILE A 191 14.50 6.82 4.27
N HIS A 192 13.55 7.01 5.19
CA HIS A 192 13.86 7.34 6.59
C HIS A 192 14.41 6.16 7.39
N LEU A 193 14.27 4.92 6.89
CA LEU A 193 14.98 3.77 7.45
C LEU A 193 16.46 3.75 7.05
N TRP A 194 16.82 4.39 5.93
CA TRP A 194 18.16 4.34 5.36
C TRP A 194 19.27 4.86 6.31
N PRO A 195 19.11 6.00 7.02
CA PRO A 195 20.11 6.45 7.99
C PRO A 195 20.43 5.41 9.08
N MET A 196 19.42 4.67 9.56
CA MET A 196 19.60 3.62 10.56
C MET A 196 20.35 2.41 9.97
N ILE A 197 20.07 2.04 8.70
CA ILE A 197 20.82 1.00 7.99
C ILE A 197 22.27 1.43 7.80
N GLU A 198 22.53 2.66 7.38
CA GLU A 198 23.88 3.18 7.19
C GLU A 198 24.66 3.28 8.50
N GLU A 199 24.00 3.61 9.62
CA GLU A 199 24.59 3.53 10.95
C GLU A 199 24.98 2.09 11.32
N ALA A 200 24.10 1.11 11.07
CA ALA A 200 24.42 -0.30 11.27
C ALA A 200 25.62 -0.73 10.42
N ARG A 201 25.67 -0.33 9.14
CA ARG A 201 26.78 -0.65 8.22
C ARG A 201 28.09 -0.02 8.66
N ARG A 202 28.09 1.23 9.14
CA ARG A 202 29.27 1.85 9.77
C ARG A 202 29.75 1.08 11.00
N ASN A 203 28.83 0.40 11.69
CA ASN A 203 29.13 -0.50 12.81
C ASN A 203 29.44 -1.96 12.39
N GLY A 204 29.69 -2.19 11.10
CA GLY A 204 30.09 -3.49 10.54
C GLY A 204 28.94 -4.40 10.12
N ALA A 205 27.71 -3.90 10.03
CA ALA A 205 26.60 -4.70 9.52
C ALA A 205 26.70 -4.94 8.01
N LYS A 206 26.21 -6.09 7.56
CA LYS A 206 26.06 -6.41 6.14
C LYS A 206 24.62 -6.18 5.68
N LEU A 207 24.45 -5.53 4.53
CA LEU A 207 23.18 -5.35 3.84
C LEU A 207 23.08 -6.28 2.63
N VAL A 208 22.11 -7.18 2.66
CA VAL A 208 21.75 -8.08 1.55
C VAL A 208 20.39 -7.65 0.99
N VAL A 209 20.28 -7.61 -0.33
CA VAL A 209 19.02 -7.31 -1.02
C VAL A 209 18.58 -8.52 -1.83
N ILE A 210 17.37 -9.00 -1.58
CA ILE A 210 16.71 -10.06 -2.37
C ILE A 210 15.59 -9.39 -3.16
N ASP A 211 15.81 -9.23 -4.45
CA ASP A 211 14.88 -8.54 -5.35
C ASP A 211 15.16 -8.97 -6.80
N PRO A 212 14.15 -9.35 -7.62
CA PRO A 212 14.38 -9.66 -9.02
C PRO A 212 15.01 -8.49 -9.79
N TYR A 213 14.73 -7.25 -9.38
CA TYR A 213 15.27 -6.06 -10.01
C TYR A 213 16.43 -5.47 -9.19
N LYS A 214 17.48 -5.02 -9.85
CA LYS A 214 18.61 -4.29 -9.22
C LYS A 214 18.20 -2.86 -8.83
N THR A 215 17.43 -2.73 -7.76
CA THR A 215 16.87 -1.47 -7.25
C THR A 215 17.93 -0.47 -6.80
N ARG A 216 17.53 0.76 -6.47
CA ARG A 216 18.44 1.75 -5.87
C ARG A 216 19.10 1.22 -4.61
N THR A 217 18.36 0.49 -3.77
CA THR A 217 18.92 -0.20 -2.60
C THR A 217 19.88 -1.32 -3.02
N ALA A 218 19.52 -2.17 -3.97
CA ALA A 218 20.39 -3.26 -4.44
C ALA A 218 21.74 -2.76 -5.01
N ARG A 219 21.74 -1.60 -5.67
CA ARG A 219 22.96 -1.01 -6.25
C ARG A 219 24.03 -0.60 -5.22
N VAL A 220 23.62 -0.33 -3.98
CA VAL A 220 24.51 0.10 -2.89
C VAL A 220 24.62 -0.93 -1.75
N ALA A 221 23.95 -2.07 -1.92
CA ALA A 221 24.02 -3.19 -0.99
C ALA A 221 25.35 -3.95 -1.11
N ASP A 222 25.73 -4.66 -0.06
CA ASP A 222 26.94 -5.48 -0.03
C ASP A 222 26.75 -6.76 -0.85
N TRP A 223 25.50 -7.19 -1.04
CA TRP A 223 25.15 -8.32 -1.88
C TRP A 223 23.72 -8.19 -2.43
N HIS A 224 23.55 -8.36 -3.74
CA HIS A 224 22.24 -8.45 -4.41
C HIS A 224 22.02 -9.87 -4.91
N ILE A 225 20.87 -10.45 -4.54
CA ILE A 225 20.40 -11.77 -4.97
C ILE A 225 19.18 -11.54 -5.87
N ALA A 226 19.36 -11.77 -7.17
CA ALA A 226 18.30 -11.65 -8.17
C ALA A 226 17.47 -12.94 -8.22
N ILE A 227 16.44 -13.01 -7.39
CA ILE A 227 15.50 -14.12 -7.35
C ILE A 227 14.57 -14.11 -8.57
N ASN A 228 14.19 -15.27 -9.09
CA ASN A 228 13.10 -15.38 -10.06
C ASN A 228 11.77 -14.90 -9.42
N PRO A 229 10.99 -14.03 -10.09
CA PRO A 229 9.72 -13.52 -9.57
C PRO A 229 8.78 -14.63 -9.04
N GLY A 230 8.23 -14.43 -7.85
CA GLY A 230 7.21 -15.33 -7.27
C GLY A 230 7.76 -16.63 -6.66
N THR A 231 9.07 -16.79 -6.53
CA THR A 231 9.71 -18.02 -6.01
C THR A 231 10.20 -17.90 -4.56
N ASP A 232 9.79 -16.84 -3.85
CA ASP A 232 10.25 -16.51 -2.50
C ASP A 232 9.92 -17.59 -1.46
N VAL A 233 8.79 -18.30 -1.59
CA VAL A 233 8.46 -19.45 -0.71
C VAL A 233 9.55 -20.52 -0.78
N ALA A 234 10.01 -20.85 -2.00
CA ALA A 234 11.03 -21.86 -2.19
C ALA A 234 12.37 -21.41 -1.57
N LEU A 235 12.73 -20.13 -1.71
CA LEU A 235 13.95 -19.60 -1.07
C LEU A 235 13.86 -19.65 0.46
N ALA A 236 12.75 -19.20 1.05
CA ALA A 236 12.58 -19.21 2.50
C ALA A 236 12.61 -20.63 3.07
N LEU A 237 11.92 -21.59 2.45
CA LEU A 237 11.96 -23.00 2.86
C LEU A 237 13.35 -23.63 2.63
N GLY A 238 14.06 -23.23 1.57
CA GLY A 238 15.46 -23.63 1.33
C GLY A 238 16.43 -23.11 2.39
N MET A 239 16.23 -21.88 2.86
CA MET A 239 16.98 -21.34 3.99
C MET A 239 16.70 -22.14 5.26
N MET A 240 15.42 -22.43 5.57
CA MET A 240 15.05 -23.26 6.71
C MET A 240 15.66 -24.66 6.62
N HIS A 241 15.66 -25.27 5.43
CA HIS A 241 16.30 -26.56 5.18
C HIS A 241 17.76 -26.57 5.64
N ILE A 242 18.56 -25.60 5.16
CA ILE A 242 19.99 -25.51 5.49
C ILE A 242 20.19 -25.25 6.97
N ILE A 243 19.42 -24.33 7.56
CA ILE A 243 19.50 -24.00 8.99
C ILE A 243 19.26 -25.25 9.84
N LEU A 244 18.20 -25.99 9.56
CA LEU A 244 17.80 -27.19 10.31
C LEU A 244 18.71 -28.40 10.06
N ARG A 245 19.21 -28.56 8.82
CA ARG A 245 20.15 -29.63 8.47
C ARG A 245 21.49 -29.42 9.17
N ASP A 246 21.95 -28.17 9.26
CA ASP A 246 23.25 -27.81 9.84
C ASP A 246 23.17 -27.54 11.36
N GLY A 247 21.97 -27.63 11.97
CA GLY A 247 21.76 -27.45 13.42
C GLY A 247 21.97 -26.00 13.90
N LEU A 248 21.59 -25.03 13.06
CA LEU A 248 21.80 -23.59 13.28
C LEU A 248 20.55 -22.88 13.86
N GLU A 249 19.48 -23.60 14.14
CA GLU A 249 18.29 -23.07 14.80
C GLU A 249 18.52 -22.72 16.27
N ASP A 250 17.71 -21.82 16.81
CA ASP A 250 17.68 -21.54 18.24
C ASP A 250 16.73 -22.53 18.94
N ALA A 251 17.26 -23.71 19.27
CA ALA A 251 16.45 -24.80 19.81
C ALA A 251 15.66 -24.43 21.08
N GLY A 252 16.25 -23.60 21.96
CA GLY A 252 15.59 -23.13 23.18
C GLY A 252 14.41 -22.22 22.89
N TYR A 253 14.62 -21.19 22.05
CA TYR A 253 13.56 -20.29 21.66
C TYR A 253 12.45 -21.01 20.90
N VAL A 254 12.81 -21.91 19.98
CA VAL A 254 11.85 -22.73 19.21
C VAL A 254 10.97 -23.56 20.15
N ALA A 255 11.57 -24.29 21.10
CA ALA A 255 10.81 -25.14 22.02
C ALA A 255 9.82 -24.34 22.90
N GLU A 256 10.26 -23.19 23.39
CA GLU A 256 9.47 -22.35 24.29
C GLU A 256 8.37 -21.59 23.53
N ASN A 257 8.71 -20.95 22.42
CA ASN A 257 7.89 -19.90 21.81
C ASN A 257 7.16 -20.31 20.53
N THR A 258 7.37 -21.52 19.98
CA THR A 258 6.78 -21.92 18.70
C THR A 258 5.83 -23.13 18.81
N HIS A 259 4.90 -23.22 17.87
CA HIS A 259 3.99 -24.35 17.67
C HIS A 259 4.14 -24.86 16.22
N GLY A 260 4.14 -26.19 16.04
CA GLY A 260 4.26 -26.81 14.72
C GLY A 260 5.69 -27.04 14.19
N PHE A 261 6.70 -27.06 15.07
CA PHE A 261 8.11 -27.18 14.65
C PHE A 261 8.43 -28.48 13.90
N ALA A 262 7.89 -29.62 14.35
CA ALA A 262 8.13 -30.90 13.70
C ALA A 262 7.64 -30.89 12.24
N GLN A 263 6.46 -30.30 12.02
CA GLN A 263 5.82 -30.23 10.72
C GLN A 263 6.58 -29.31 9.75
N ILE A 264 7.04 -28.13 10.20
CA ILE A 264 7.86 -27.27 9.32
C ILE A 264 9.24 -27.89 9.04
N LYS A 265 9.81 -28.64 9.98
CA LYS A 265 11.06 -29.35 9.77
C LYS A 265 10.93 -30.43 8.69
N GLU A 266 9.84 -31.20 8.71
CA GLU A 266 9.52 -32.16 7.65
C GLU A 266 9.32 -31.46 6.30
N ARG A 267 8.50 -30.40 6.26
CA ARG A 267 8.26 -29.63 5.02
C ARG A 267 9.56 -29.05 4.45
N ALA A 268 10.41 -28.45 5.29
CA ALA A 268 11.67 -27.85 4.85
C ALA A 268 12.64 -28.88 4.28
N ALA A 269 12.60 -30.15 4.74
CA ALA A 269 13.45 -31.21 4.21
C ALA A 269 13.24 -31.43 2.69
N GLU A 270 12.05 -31.15 2.16
CA GLU A 270 11.72 -31.28 0.74
C GLU A 270 12.36 -30.19 -0.16
N TYR A 271 12.89 -29.12 0.42
CA TYR A 271 13.42 -27.95 -0.30
C TYR A 271 14.95 -27.96 -0.26
N THR A 272 15.54 -28.98 -0.87
CA THR A 272 17.01 -29.07 -0.98
C THR A 272 17.57 -27.89 -1.78
N PRO A 273 18.84 -27.49 -1.55
CA PRO A 273 19.45 -26.39 -2.28
C PRO A 273 19.38 -26.52 -3.81
N GLU A 274 19.47 -27.73 -4.35
CA GLU A 274 19.36 -28.02 -5.78
C GLU A 274 17.96 -27.68 -6.32
N ARG A 275 16.91 -28.16 -5.63
CA ARG A 275 15.51 -27.89 -5.99
C ARG A 275 15.21 -26.40 -5.88
N VAL A 276 15.69 -25.75 -4.82
CA VAL A 276 15.50 -24.31 -4.60
C VAL A 276 16.23 -23.51 -5.67
N SER A 277 17.44 -23.91 -6.07
CA SER A 277 18.19 -23.28 -7.16
C SER A 277 17.43 -23.34 -8.50
N GLN A 278 16.80 -24.48 -8.81
CA GLN A 278 15.99 -24.64 -10.02
C GLN A 278 14.80 -23.70 -10.08
N TRP A 279 14.09 -23.50 -8.97
CA TRP A 279 12.97 -22.55 -8.91
C TRP A 279 13.47 -21.11 -8.93
N THR A 280 14.37 -20.77 -8.02
CA THR A 280 14.74 -19.39 -7.72
C THR A 280 15.72 -18.78 -8.72
N GLY A 281 16.43 -19.60 -9.48
CA GLY A 281 17.55 -19.16 -10.32
C GLY A 281 18.80 -18.78 -9.53
N ILE A 282 18.79 -18.93 -8.20
CA ILE A 282 19.90 -18.56 -7.33
C ILE A 282 20.90 -19.73 -7.27
N PRO A 283 22.21 -19.50 -7.39
CA PRO A 283 23.20 -20.56 -7.26
C PRO A 283 23.13 -21.29 -5.90
N ILE A 284 23.33 -22.61 -5.90
CA ILE A 284 23.33 -23.44 -4.67
C ILE A 284 24.26 -22.88 -3.60
N ALA A 285 25.46 -22.44 -3.99
CA ALA A 285 26.45 -21.86 -3.08
C ALA A 285 25.94 -20.57 -2.40
N ASP A 286 25.20 -19.75 -3.15
CA ASP A 286 24.64 -18.50 -2.67
C ASP A 286 23.46 -18.75 -1.71
N ILE A 287 22.60 -19.73 -2.00
CA ILE A 287 21.54 -20.17 -1.07
C ILE A 287 22.16 -20.65 0.24
N GLY A 288 23.21 -21.48 0.16
CA GLY A 288 23.98 -21.97 1.29
C GLY A 288 24.61 -20.84 2.12
N ARG A 289 25.22 -19.87 1.45
CA ARG A 289 25.83 -18.70 2.09
C ARG A 289 24.79 -17.82 2.81
N LEU A 290 23.69 -17.50 2.13
CA LEU A 290 22.62 -16.66 2.67
C LEU A 290 22.05 -17.27 3.97
N ALA A 291 21.69 -18.56 3.94
CA ALA A 291 21.11 -19.24 5.09
C ALA A 291 22.05 -19.26 6.31
N ARG A 292 23.33 -19.58 6.09
CA ARG A 292 24.33 -19.64 7.16
C ARG A 292 24.67 -18.27 7.72
N GLU A 293 24.91 -17.28 6.86
CA GLU A 293 25.22 -15.92 7.32
C GLU A 293 24.04 -15.33 8.11
N TYR A 294 22.79 -15.54 7.64
CA TYR A 294 21.59 -15.10 8.36
C TYR A 294 21.45 -15.74 9.74
N ALA A 295 21.65 -17.06 9.85
CA ALA A 295 21.47 -17.77 11.12
C ALA A 295 22.59 -17.54 12.13
N THR A 296 23.81 -17.22 11.68
CA THR A 296 24.98 -17.10 12.56
C THR A 296 25.40 -15.66 12.87
N THR A 297 24.86 -14.67 12.17
CA THR A 297 25.20 -13.25 12.38
C THR A 297 24.11 -12.51 13.15
N THR A 298 24.30 -12.35 14.47
CA THR A 298 23.28 -11.75 15.36
C THR A 298 23.68 -10.34 15.82
N PRO A 299 22.73 -9.37 15.90
CA PRO A 299 21.31 -9.45 15.55
C PRO A 299 21.06 -9.44 14.02
N ALA A 300 20.20 -10.35 13.54
CA ALA A 300 19.77 -10.42 12.16
C ALA A 300 18.32 -9.91 11.99
N VAL A 301 18.09 -8.98 11.06
CA VAL A 301 16.76 -8.43 10.77
C VAL A 301 16.39 -8.56 9.31
N ILE A 302 15.13 -8.90 9.06
CA ILE A 302 14.54 -8.89 7.73
C ILE A 302 13.65 -7.65 7.58
N ARG A 303 14.03 -6.71 6.71
CA ARG A 303 13.12 -5.69 6.18
C ARG A 303 12.37 -6.29 4.99
N MET A 304 11.23 -6.92 5.28
CA MET A 304 10.31 -7.41 4.25
C MET A 304 9.42 -6.26 3.79
N ASN A 305 9.17 -6.11 2.50
CA ASN A 305 8.23 -5.10 2.01
C ASN A 305 7.26 -5.69 0.99
N TYR A 306 6.25 -4.90 0.64
CA TYR A 306 5.07 -5.33 -0.11
C TYR A 306 5.35 -5.85 -1.53
N GLY A 307 6.59 -5.81 -2.03
CA GLY A 307 6.94 -6.42 -3.31
C GLY A 307 6.74 -7.94 -3.30
N ILE A 308 7.05 -8.60 -2.18
CA ILE A 308 6.97 -10.06 -2.05
C ILE A 308 5.53 -10.59 -2.16
N GLN A 309 4.55 -9.79 -1.73
CA GLN A 309 3.16 -10.23 -1.66
C GLN A 309 2.38 -10.02 -2.97
N ARG A 310 2.98 -9.35 -3.96
CA ARG A 310 2.30 -8.94 -5.21
C ARG A 310 2.27 -10.03 -6.28
N GLY A 311 2.71 -11.24 -5.96
CA GLY A 311 2.52 -12.44 -6.77
C GLY A 311 1.37 -13.30 -6.26
N GLU A 312 0.90 -14.25 -7.06
CA GLU A 312 -0.22 -15.15 -6.76
C GLU A 312 -0.12 -15.83 -5.39
N ASN A 313 1.08 -16.28 -5.01
CA ASN A 313 1.36 -16.95 -3.73
C ASN A 313 2.04 -16.00 -2.71
N GLY A 314 1.74 -14.71 -2.80
CA GLY A 314 2.37 -13.66 -2.02
C GLY A 314 2.11 -13.74 -0.51
N GLY A 315 0.96 -14.29 -0.12
CA GLY A 315 0.62 -14.62 1.26
C GLY A 315 1.53 -15.68 1.83
N GLN A 316 1.59 -16.85 1.18
CA GLN A 316 2.48 -17.94 1.59
C GLN A 316 3.96 -17.52 1.56
N ALA A 317 4.38 -16.68 0.60
CA ALA A 317 5.74 -16.13 0.56
C ALA A 317 6.05 -15.28 1.80
N SER A 318 5.16 -14.33 2.11
CA SER A 318 5.28 -13.50 3.30
C SER A 318 5.28 -14.34 4.59
N ARG A 319 4.47 -15.40 4.62
CA ARG A 319 4.33 -16.32 5.74
C ARG A 319 5.61 -17.14 5.96
N ALA A 320 6.19 -17.70 4.90
CA ALA A 320 7.44 -18.46 4.97
C ALA A 320 8.61 -17.56 5.42
N VAL A 321 8.74 -16.34 4.87
CA VAL A 321 9.76 -15.38 5.32
C VAL A 321 9.54 -14.97 6.78
N ALA A 322 8.29 -14.78 7.19
CA ALA A 322 7.91 -14.47 8.56
C ALA A 322 8.29 -15.56 9.55
N MET A 323 8.49 -16.81 9.14
CA MET A 323 8.89 -17.91 10.03
C MET A 323 10.40 -17.93 10.31
N LEU A 324 11.24 -17.37 9.43
CA LEU A 324 12.71 -17.38 9.57
C LEU A 324 13.22 -16.76 10.90
N PRO A 325 12.74 -15.58 11.35
CA PRO A 325 13.20 -14.99 12.60
C PRO A 325 12.91 -15.84 13.84
N ALA A 326 11.79 -16.58 13.82
CA ALA A 326 11.41 -17.46 14.91
C ALA A 326 12.30 -18.72 14.97
N LEU A 327 12.75 -19.20 13.81
CA LEU A 327 13.64 -20.35 13.72
C LEU A 327 15.03 -20.07 14.32
N VAL A 328 15.57 -18.87 14.11
CA VAL A 328 16.92 -18.49 14.57
C VAL A 328 16.91 -17.63 15.84
N GLY A 329 15.76 -17.49 16.51
CA GLY A 329 15.63 -16.71 17.75
C GLY A 329 15.90 -15.21 17.60
N ALA A 330 15.79 -14.65 16.38
CA ALA A 330 16.18 -13.26 16.10
C ALA A 330 15.36 -12.23 16.89
N TRP A 331 14.11 -12.56 17.28
CA TRP A 331 13.25 -11.69 18.09
C TRP A 331 13.78 -11.39 19.50
N LYS A 332 14.72 -12.20 20.02
CA LYS A 332 15.35 -11.97 21.32
C LYS A 332 16.25 -10.73 21.34
N HIS A 333 16.66 -10.26 20.17
CA HIS A 333 17.70 -9.26 20.02
C HIS A 333 17.14 -7.92 19.53
N LEU A 334 17.65 -6.82 20.08
CA LEU A 334 17.37 -5.49 19.54
C LEU A 334 18.05 -5.35 18.17
N GLY A 335 17.28 -4.90 17.18
CA GLY A 335 17.74 -4.88 15.79
C GLY A 335 17.75 -6.26 15.15
N GLY A 336 17.14 -7.27 15.80
CA GLY A 336 16.80 -8.55 15.20
C GLY A 336 15.30 -8.68 14.94
N GLY A 337 14.91 -9.70 14.17
CA GLY A 337 13.52 -10.02 13.87
C GLY A 337 13.12 -9.75 12.43
N LEU A 338 11.90 -9.24 12.23
CA LEU A 338 11.39 -8.83 10.94
C LEU A 338 10.55 -7.56 11.06
N GLN A 339 10.54 -6.73 10.02
CA GLN A 339 9.60 -5.64 9.87
C GLN A 339 8.97 -5.66 8.47
N LEU A 340 7.70 -6.05 8.38
CA LEU A 340 6.82 -5.74 7.24
C LEU A 340 5.98 -4.50 7.54
N SER A 341 5.29 -4.52 8.68
CA SER A 341 4.37 -3.48 9.14
C SER A 341 4.39 -3.38 10.66
N THR A 342 4.28 -2.16 11.19
CA THR A 342 4.01 -1.88 12.61
C THR A 342 2.56 -1.52 12.90
N SER A 343 1.69 -1.56 11.88
CA SER A 343 0.30 -1.06 11.96
C SER A 343 -0.55 -1.76 13.03
N GLY A 344 -0.21 -3.00 13.40
CA GLY A 344 -0.92 -3.75 14.43
C GLY A 344 -0.70 -3.22 15.85
N ALA A 345 0.21 -2.26 16.04
CA ALA A 345 0.44 -1.61 17.33
C ALA A 345 -0.55 -0.48 17.64
N PHE A 346 -1.24 0.05 16.63
CA PHE A 346 -2.16 1.17 16.77
C PHE A 346 -3.60 0.67 16.94
N SER A 347 -4.17 0.90 18.11
CA SER A 347 -5.49 0.40 18.51
C SER A 347 -6.56 1.49 18.38
N TRP A 348 -6.87 1.90 17.14
CA TRP A 348 -7.94 2.86 16.86
C TRP A 348 -9.32 2.26 17.15
N ASP A 349 -10.23 3.03 17.76
CA ASP A 349 -11.64 2.61 17.94
C ASP A 349 -12.42 2.72 16.63
N LYS A 350 -12.11 1.81 15.69
CA LYS A 350 -12.73 1.73 14.37
C LYS A 350 -14.24 1.50 14.44
N VAL A 351 -14.71 0.73 15.42
CA VAL A 351 -16.14 0.43 15.56
C VAL A 351 -16.92 1.72 15.80
N THR A 352 -16.43 2.58 16.70
CA THR A 352 -17.08 3.86 17.00
C THR A 352 -16.99 4.85 15.84
N ILE A 353 -15.84 4.97 15.16
CA ILE A 353 -15.69 5.96 14.08
C ILE A 353 -16.34 5.52 12.76
N GLU A 354 -16.40 4.22 12.46
CA GLU A 354 -16.97 3.70 11.20
C GLU A 354 -18.46 3.31 11.31
N ARG A 355 -18.98 3.07 12.53
CA ARG A 355 -20.40 2.76 12.82
C ARG A 355 -20.99 1.68 11.91
N PRO A 356 -20.49 0.43 11.94
CA PRO A 356 -21.05 -0.67 11.15
C PRO A 356 -22.50 -0.99 11.53
N ASP A 357 -22.95 -0.62 12.73
CA ASP A 357 -24.34 -0.75 13.18
C ASP A 357 -25.33 0.03 12.29
N LEU A 358 -24.89 1.10 11.62
CA LEU A 358 -25.73 1.86 10.70
C LEU A 358 -26.19 1.06 9.48
N MET A 359 -25.52 -0.05 9.13
CA MET A 359 -26.00 -0.98 8.11
C MET A 359 -27.34 -1.63 8.52
N PHE A 360 -27.56 -1.87 9.80
CA PHE A 360 -28.83 -2.41 10.31
C PHE A 360 -29.92 -1.34 10.43
N ALA A 361 -29.53 -0.06 10.51
CA ALA A 361 -30.45 1.09 10.41
C ALA A 361 -30.77 1.49 8.96
N SER A 362 -30.04 0.95 7.99
CA SER A 362 -30.26 1.20 6.56
C SER A 362 -31.49 0.44 6.01
N PRO A 363 -31.97 0.76 4.80
CA PRO A 363 -33.08 0.03 4.18
C PRO A 363 -32.85 -1.49 4.02
N ILE A 364 -31.60 -1.95 3.93
CA ILE A 364 -31.28 -3.39 3.75
C ILE A 364 -31.32 -4.18 5.06
N LYS A 365 -31.18 -3.55 6.23
CA LYS A 365 -31.26 -4.18 7.57
C LYS A 365 -30.35 -5.41 7.78
N ARG A 366 -29.23 -5.44 7.09
CA ARG A 366 -28.19 -6.48 7.20
C ARG A 366 -26.84 -5.88 6.81
N HIS A 367 -25.76 -6.66 6.98
CA HIS A 367 -24.50 -6.34 6.33
C HIS A 367 -24.69 -6.27 4.80
N SER A 368 -24.19 -5.21 4.19
CA SER A 368 -24.14 -5.10 2.73
C SER A 368 -23.05 -6.00 2.15
N ARG A 369 -23.20 -6.36 0.88
CA ARG A 369 -22.21 -7.12 0.12
C ARG A 369 -20.86 -6.40 0.11
N ILE A 370 -19.81 -7.20 -0.03
CA ILE A 370 -18.44 -6.73 -0.12
C ILE A 370 -17.96 -6.93 -1.56
N VAL A 371 -17.35 -5.89 -2.14
CA VAL A 371 -16.73 -5.92 -3.47
C VAL A 371 -15.22 -5.74 -3.31
N ASN A 372 -14.44 -6.67 -3.85
CA ASN A 372 -12.99 -6.58 -3.82
C ASN A 372 -12.49 -5.48 -4.76
N MET A 373 -11.71 -4.53 -4.24
CA MET A 373 -11.25 -3.39 -5.03
C MET A 373 -10.30 -3.76 -6.18
N THR A 374 -9.65 -4.92 -6.09
CA THR A 374 -8.78 -5.49 -7.13
C THR A 374 -9.59 -5.94 -8.34
N GLU A 375 -10.85 -6.35 -8.13
CA GLU A 375 -11.76 -6.85 -9.17
C GLU A 375 -12.69 -5.76 -9.71
N LEU A 376 -12.26 -4.49 -9.67
CA LEU A 376 -13.10 -3.37 -10.12
C LEU A 376 -13.57 -3.56 -11.57
N GLY A 377 -12.73 -4.09 -12.45
CA GLY A 377 -13.08 -4.38 -13.84
C GLY A 377 -14.28 -5.34 -13.93
N HIS A 378 -14.24 -6.47 -13.21
CA HIS A 378 -15.38 -7.37 -13.09
C HIS A 378 -16.59 -6.71 -12.42
N ALA A 379 -16.40 -5.97 -11.33
CA ALA A 379 -17.48 -5.31 -10.61
C ALA A 379 -18.26 -4.34 -11.50
N LEU A 380 -17.58 -3.62 -12.39
CA LEU A 380 -18.22 -2.66 -13.29
C LEU A 380 -18.77 -3.28 -14.59
N THR A 381 -18.32 -4.46 -15.00
CA THR A 381 -18.70 -5.04 -16.31
C THR A 381 -19.54 -6.31 -16.22
N ARG A 382 -19.50 -7.03 -15.09
CA ARG A 382 -20.12 -8.37 -14.94
C ARG A 382 -21.06 -8.51 -13.76
N LEU A 383 -20.83 -7.78 -12.67
CA LEU A 383 -21.67 -7.89 -11.48
C LEU A 383 -23.10 -7.45 -11.79
N ASP A 384 -24.08 -8.28 -11.45
CA ASP A 384 -25.50 -8.11 -11.85
C ASP A 384 -26.50 -8.27 -10.69
N ASN A 385 -26.06 -8.65 -9.49
CA ASN A 385 -26.94 -8.86 -8.34
C ASN A 385 -26.54 -8.03 -7.09
N PRO A 386 -26.93 -6.74 -7.02
CA PRO A 386 -27.33 -5.88 -8.13
C PRO A 386 -26.12 -5.38 -8.95
N PRO A 387 -26.30 -4.83 -10.16
CA PRO A 387 -25.19 -4.20 -10.89
C PRO A 387 -24.70 -2.92 -10.21
N VAL A 388 -23.44 -2.54 -10.45
CA VAL A 388 -22.95 -1.21 -10.05
C VAL A 388 -23.54 -0.14 -10.98
N LYS A 389 -24.23 0.82 -10.37
CA LYS A 389 -24.93 1.94 -11.02
C LYS A 389 -24.46 3.31 -10.51
N ALA A 390 -23.83 3.36 -9.34
CA ALA A 390 -23.05 4.52 -8.91
C ALA A 390 -21.66 4.11 -8.44
N LEU A 391 -20.65 4.87 -8.86
CA LEU A 391 -19.27 4.76 -8.39
C LEU A 391 -18.88 6.08 -7.72
N PHE A 392 -18.55 6.04 -6.43
CA PHE A 392 -18.12 7.22 -5.67
C PHE A 392 -16.64 7.08 -5.31
N VAL A 393 -15.77 7.80 -6.01
CA VAL A 393 -14.32 7.70 -5.84
C VAL A 393 -13.75 8.82 -4.99
N TYR A 394 -12.91 8.47 -4.02
CA TYR A 394 -12.15 9.41 -3.18
C TYR A 394 -10.87 8.73 -2.70
N ASN A 395 -9.82 9.50 -2.43
CA ASN A 395 -8.51 8.96 -2.00
C ASN A 395 -7.91 7.89 -2.94
N SER A 396 -8.29 7.88 -4.22
CA SER A 396 -7.88 6.83 -5.16
C SER A 396 -8.03 7.29 -6.61
N ASN A 397 -7.24 6.69 -7.49
CA ASN A 397 -7.29 6.91 -8.94
C ASN A 397 -7.43 5.55 -9.67
N PRO A 398 -8.58 4.84 -9.52
CA PRO A 398 -8.80 3.49 -10.04
C PRO A 398 -8.53 3.35 -11.54
N ALA A 399 -8.86 4.38 -12.34
CA ALA A 399 -8.60 4.35 -13.78
C ALA A 399 -7.10 4.15 -14.11
N ALA A 400 -6.20 4.54 -13.20
CA ALA A 400 -4.76 4.32 -13.35
C ALA A 400 -4.26 3.09 -12.58
N ILE A 401 -4.74 2.86 -11.36
CA ILE A 401 -4.08 1.94 -10.42
C ILE A 401 -4.68 0.52 -10.36
N ALA A 402 -5.93 0.34 -10.77
CA ALA A 402 -6.59 -0.96 -10.70
C ALA A 402 -6.05 -1.90 -11.80
N PRO A 403 -5.90 -3.22 -11.53
CA PRO A 403 -5.48 -4.17 -12.53
C PRO A 403 -6.59 -4.44 -13.55
N ASP A 404 -6.23 -5.12 -14.65
CA ASP A 404 -7.11 -5.32 -15.80
C ASP A 404 -7.75 -4.00 -16.24
N GLN A 405 -6.89 -3.00 -16.42
CA GLN A 405 -7.29 -1.62 -16.66
C GLN A 405 -8.30 -1.51 -17.81
N SER A 406 -8.19 -2.36 -18.85
CA SER A 406 -9.12 -2.39 -19.97
C SER A 406 -10.59 -2.49 -19.51
N LYS A 407 -10.89 -3.41 -18.59
CA LYS A 407 -12.22 -3.64 -18.04
C LYS A 407 -12.66 -2.55 -17.09
N VAL A 408 -11.72 -1.96 -16.36
CA VAL A 408 -11.99 -0.79 -15.51
C VAL A 408 -12.44 0.39 -16.38
N LEU A 409 -11.70 0.72 -17.43
CA LEU A 409 -12.03 1.84 -18.31
C LEU A 409 -13.32 1.59 -19.09
N GLU A 410 -13.54 0.36 -19.58
CA GLU A 410 -14.80 -0.08 -20.21
C GLU A 410 -15.99 0.16 -19.27
N GLY A 411 -15.87 -0.31 -18.02
CA GLY A 411 -16.91 -0.16 -17.00
C GLY A 411 -17.17 1.30 -16.60
N MET A 412 -16.10 2.11 -16.46
CA MET A 412 -16.22 3.53 -16.10
C MET A 412 -16.79 4.39 -17.23
N ALA A 413 -16.64 3.98 -18.49
CA ALA A 413 -17.18 4.68 -19.66
C ALA A 413 -18.70 4.49 -19.86
N ARG A 414 -19.33 3.57 -19.12
CA ARG A 414 -20.76 3.28 -19.21
C ARG A 414 -21.62 4.53 -18.96
N LEU A 415 -22.56 4.79 -19.87
CA LEU A 415 -23.49 5.92 -19.77
C LEU A 415 -24.50 5.79 -18.62
N ASP A 416 -24.78 4.57 -18.18
CA ASP A 416 -25.73 4.29 -17.09
C ASP A 416 -25.06 4.27 -15.70
N LEU A 417 -23.73 4.41 -15.62
CA LEU A 417 -22.99 4.52 -14.37
C LEU A 417 -22.93 5.99 -13.96
N PHE A 418 -23.45 6.35 -12.80
CA PHE A 418 -23.23 7.68 -12.21
C PHE A 418 -21.89 7.70 -11.46
N THR A 419 -20.99 8.63 -11.77
CA THR A 419 -19.63 8.66 -11.23
C THR A 419 -19.36 9.99 -10.54
N VAL A 420 -19.03 9.93 -9.26
CA VAL A 420 -18.58 11.10 -8.46
C VAL A 420 -17.12 10.90 -8.11
N VAL A 421 -16.29 11.92 -8.28
CA VAL A 421 -14.86 11.87 -7.92
C VAL A 421 -14.52 13.07 -7.04
N HIS A 422 -14.08 12.81 -5.81
CA HIS A 422 -13.59 13.82 -4.88
C HIS A 422 -12.06 13.79 -4.86
N GLU A 423 -11.45 14.82 -5.46
CA GLU A 423 -10.03 14.78 -5.85
C GLU A 423 -9.40 16.19 -5.84
N GLN A 424 -8.07 16.24 -5.80
CA GLN A 424 -7.28 17.46 -5.81
C GLN A 424 -6.95 17.94 -7.23
N PHE A 425 -6.95 17.05 -8.23
CA PHE A 425 -6.55 17.32 -9.63
C PHE A 425 -7.44 16.58 -10.64
N PHE A 426 -7.35 16.96 -11.92
CA PHE A 426 -7.97 16.21 -13.02
C PHE A 426 -7.18 14.93 -13.36
N THR A 427 -7.31 13.92 -12.50
CA THR A 427 -6.68 12.59 -12.64
C THR A 427 -7.29 11.78 -13.80
N ASP A 428 -6.70 10.62 -14.13
CA ASP A 428 -7.30 9.71 -15.13
C ASP A 428 -8.70 9.24 -14.73
N THR A 429 -9.01 9.16 -13.44
CA THR A 429 -10.37 8.82 -12.96
C THR A 429 -11.33 9.99 -13.14
N ALA A 430 -10.85 11.24 -12.98
CA ALA A 430 -11.68 12.43 -13.16
C ALA A 430 -12.26 12.54 -14.57
N ASP A 431 -11.55 12.01 -15.57
CA ASP A 431 -11.98 11.96 -16.98
C ASP A 431 -13.30 11.19 -17.19
N TYR A 432 -13.72 10.38 -16.22
CA TYR A 432 -14.96 9.58 -16.27
C TYR A 432 -16.07 10.10 -15.34
N ALA A 433 -15.80 11.16 -14.56
CA ALA A 433 -16.73 11.68 -13.57
C ALA A 433 -17.91 12.43 -14.20
N ASP A 434 -19.11 12.28 -13.62
CA ASP A 434 -20.24 13.18 -13.87
C ASP A 434 -20.17 14.43 -12.98
N ILE A 435 -19.72 14.24 -11.73
CA ILE A 435 -19.47 15.31 -10.76
C ILE A 435 -18.04 15.19 -10.22
N LEU A 436 -17.29 16.28 -10.29
CA LEU A 436 -15.97 16.44 -9.67
C LEU A 436 -16.08 17.36 -8.46
N LEU A 437 -15.50 16.95 -7.34
CA LEU A 437 -15.52 17.69 -6.08
C LEU A 437 -14.08 18.03 -5.65
N PRO A 438 -13.78 19.27 -5.24
CA PRO A 438 -12.43 19.67 -4.83
C PRO A 438 -12.10 19.14 -3.43
N ALA A 439 -11.02 18.35 -3.32
CA ALA A 439 -10.52 17.80 -2.06
C ALA A 439 -9.40 18.64 -1.42
N THR A 440 -9.36 18.63 -0.09
CA THR A 440 -8.25 19.20 0.70
C THR A 440 -6.97 18.37 0.57
N THR A 441 -5.82 19.02 0.73
CA THR A 441 -4.52 18.43 1.05
C THR A 441 -4.37 18.25 2.56
N PHE A 442 -3.36 17.50 2.99
CA PHE A 442 -3.04 17.36 4.41
C PHE A 442 -2.63 18.68 5.10
N LEU A 443 -2.33 19.76 4.35
CA LEU A 443 -2.10 21.08 4.94
C LEU A 443 -3.40 21.81 5.30
N GLU A 444 -4.54 21.34 4.80
CA GLU A 444 -5.82 22.06 4.79
C GLU A 444 -6.89 21.40 5.69
N HIS A 445 -6.58 20.28 6.34
CA HIS A 445 -7.54 19.60 7.22
C HIS A 445 -6.88 18.95 8.43
N LYS A 446 -7.71 18.72 9.46
CA LYS A 446 -7.32 18.05 10.68
C LYS A 446 -7.46 16.53 10.55
N ASP A 447 -6.50 15.80 11.10
CA ASP A 447 -6.52 14.33 11.16
C ASP A 447 -5.59 13.81 12.27
N VAL A 448 -5.65 12.52 12.58
CA VAL A 448 -4.70 11.81 13.45
C VAL A 448 -4.13 10.61 12.71
N GLN A 449 -2.84 10.31 12.93
CA GLN A 449 -2.10 9.33 12.15
C GLN A 449 -1.32 8.38 13.05
N GLY A 450 -1.38 7.10 12.70
CA GLY A 450 -0.37 6.12 13.10
C GLY A 450 0.67 5.97 12.00
N ALA A 451 1.41 4.88 12.09
CA ALA A 451 2.36 4.50 11.06
C ALA A 451 2.29 3.01 10.77
N TYR A 452 3.03 2.60 9.75
CA TYR A 452 3.29 1.19 9.51
C TYR A 452 4.77 0.87 9.35
N GLY A 453 5.65 1.83 9.68
CA GLY A 453 7.09 1.62 9.83
C GLY A 453 7.69 2.19 11.12
N HIS A 454 6.89 2.66 12.08
CA HIS A 454 7.36 3.07 13.41
C HIS A 454 6.22 3.05 14.43
N TYR A 455 6.51 3.45 15.68
CA TYR A 455 5.61 3.37 16.83
C TYR A 455 5.25 4.73 17.43
N TYR A 456 4.98 5.73 16.58
CA TYR A 456 4.58 7.07 17.01
C TYR A 456 3.19 7.40 16.48
N VAL A 457 2.32 7.91 17.36
CA VAL A 457 1.03 8.53 17.03
C VAL A 457 1.27 10.01 16.80
N GLN A 458 0.62 10.60 15.79
CA GLN A 458 0.82 12.00 15.43
C GLN A 458 -0.49 12.70 15.15
N ILE A 459 -0.58 13.97 15.51
CA ILE A 459 -1.71 14.85 15.21
C ILE A 459 -1.37 15.75 14.01
N SER A 460 -2.26 15.76 13.03
CA SER A 460 -2.16 16.63 11.85
C SER A 460 -3.08 17.83 12.03
N ASN A 461 -2.52 19.01 12.29
CA ASN A 461 -3.29 20.24 12.38
C ASN A 461 -3.37 20.92 10.99
N PRO A 462 -4.49 21.57 10.65
CA PRO A 462 -4.61 22.37 9.44
C PRO A 462 -3.66 23.58 9.53
N ALA A 463 -2.72 23.65 8.60
CA ALA A 463 -1.75 24.73 8.53
C ALA A 463 -2.32 25.97 7.84
N ILE A 464 -3.14 25.77 6.80
CA ILE A 464 -3.83 26.81 6.03
C ILE A 464 -5.32 26.49 5.93
N GLU A 465 -6.12 27.52 5.63
CA GLU A 465 -7.50 27.32 5.19
C GLU A 465 -7.53 26.56 3.84
N PRO A 466 -8.57 25.73 3.59
CA PRO A 466 -8.76 25.09 2.29
C PRO A 466 -8.76 26.10 1.15
N LEU A 467 -7.98 25.83 0.10
CA LEU A 467 -7.94 26.68 -1.08
C LEU A 467 -9.22 26.56 -1.92
N GLY A 468 -9.68 27.71 -2.41
CA GLY A 468 -10.91 27.81 -3.17
C GLY A 468 -12.11 27.32 -2.35
N GLU A 469 -12.83 26.35 -2.89
CA GLU A 469 -13.95 25.70 -2.21
C GLU A 469 -13.61 24.25 -1.80
N ALA A 470 -12.33 23.88 -1.69
CA ALA A 470 -11.95 22.53 -1.29
C ALA A 470 -12.55 22.13 0.08
N ARG A 471 -12.92 20.84 0.22
CA ARG A 471 -13.49 20.28 1.46
C ARG A 471 -12.91 18.91 1.78
N SER A 472 -12.86 18.59 3.07
CA SER A 472 -12.38 17.29 3.57
C SER A 472 -13.44 16.19 3.42
N ASN A 473 -13.02 14.93 3.49
CA ASN A 473 -13.93 13.78 3.47
C ASN A 473 -14.95 13.85 4.61
N VAL A 474 -14.51 14.21 5.82
CA VAL A 474 -15.39 14.36 6.99
C VAL A 474 -16.52 15.34 6.71
N TRP A 475 -16.19 16.53 6.17
CA TRP A 475 -17.20 17.52 5.82
C TRP A 475 -18.13 17.01 4.71
N LEU A 476 -17.59 16.46 3.63
CA LEU A 476 -18.35 16.01 2.47
C LEU A 476 -19.43 15.00 2.85
N PHE A 477 -19.06 13.94 3.57
CA PHE A 477 -19.99 12.88 3.92
C PHE A 477 -20.98 13.29 5.01
N SER A 478 -20.60 14.21 5.90
CA SER A 478 -21.54 14.86 6.83
C SER A 478 -22.63 15.67 6.09
N GLN A 479 -22.24 16.44 5.06
CA GLN A 479 -23.20 17.23 4.28
C GLN A 479 -24.10 16.38 3.39
N LEU A 480 -23.56 15.30 2.79
CA LEU A 480 -24.36 14.34 2.04
C LEU A 480 -25.37 13.63 2.94
N ALA A 481 -24.98 13.21 4.15
CA ALA A 481 -25.90 12.59 5.11
C ALA A 481 -27.09 13.50 5.44
N GLN A 482 -26.84 14.80 5.64
CA GLN A 482 -27.90 15.78 5.88
C GLN A 482 -28.88 15.89 4.69
N ARG A 483 -28.38 15.89 3.46
CA ARG A 483 -29.22 15.93 2.24
C ARG A 483 -29.99 14.65 1.99
N MET A 484 -29.45 13.52 2.44
CA MET A 484 -30.18 12.25 2.48
C MET A 484 -31.14 12.15 3.67
N SER A 485 -31.27 13.22 4.48
CA SER A 485 -32.13 13.27 5.66
C SER A 485 -31.83 12.17 6.68
N PHE A 486 -30.55 11.78 6.81
CA PHE A 486 -30.11 10.89 7.88
C PHE A 486 -30.10 11.67 9.20
N VAL A 487 -30.81 11.13 10.20
CA VAL A 487 -31.13 11.84 11.46
C VAL A 487 -30.20 11.47 12.60
N GLU A 488 -29.34 10.48 12.40
CA GLU A 488 -28.44 9.99 13.43
C GLU A 488 -27.43 11.09 13.84
N PRO A 489 -27.27 11.39 15.14
CA PRO A 489 -26.43 12.50 15.59
C PRO A 489 -24.98 12.42 15.15
N CYS A 490 -24.46 11.21 14.92
CA CYS A 490 -23.08 10.96 14.50
C CYS A 490 -22.70 11.60 13.15
N PHE A 491 -23.68 12.06 12.36
CA PHE A 491 -23.41 12.83 11.14
C PHE A 491 -23.08 14.30 11.40
N ARG A 492 -23.18 14.77 12.65
CA ARG A 492 -22.81 16.12 13.10
C ARG A 492 -21.42 16.17 13.76
N ASP A 493 -20.80 15.01 14.01
CA ASP A 493 -19.47 14.93 14.63
C ASP A 493 -18.43 15.71 13.82
N THR A 494 -17.66 16.53 14.51
CA THR A 494 -16.54 17.29 13.97
C THR A 494 -15.28 16.42 13.81
N ALA A 495 -14.21 16.97 13.23
CA ALA A 495 -12.94 16.25 13.17
C ALA A 495 -12.38 16.01 14.58
N GLU A 496 -12.55 16.97 15.49
CA GLU A 496 -12.21 16.87 16.91
C GLU A 496 -12.97 15.74 17.59
N ASP A 497 -14.29 15.65 17.39
CA ASP A 497 -15.11 14.58 17.96
C ASP A 497 -14.66 13.21 17.47
N LEU A 498 -14.38 13.09 16.17
CA LEU A 498 -13.90 11.85 15.56
C LEU A 498 -12.49 11.47 16.03
N ILE A 499 -11.57 12.43 16.24
CA ILE A 499 -10.24 12.18 16.81
C ILE A 499 -10.37 11.68 18.24
N ALA A 500 -11.20 12.34 19.06
CA ALA A 500 -11.46 11.91 20.43
C ALA A 500 -12.08 10.51 20.50
N GLN A 501 -12.96 10.17 19.55
CA GLN A 501 -13.49 8.82 19.41
C GLN A 501 -12.41 7.83 18.97
N ALA A 502 -11.61 8.14 17.96
CA ALA A 502 -10.57 7.25 17.44
C ALA A 502 -9.49 6.91 18.47
N LEU A 503 -9.10 7.89 19.30
CA LEU A 503 -8.13 7.74 20.38
C LEU A 503 -8.70 7.11 21.65
N ARG A 504 -10.03 6.92 21.72
CA ARG A 504 -10.67 6.27 22.86
C ARG A 504 -10.14 4.86 22.98
N THR A 505 -9.41 4.60 24.05
CA THR A 505 -9.02 3.22 24.35
C THR A 505 -10.26 2.50 24.87
N ALA A 506 -10.84 1.62 24.04
CA ALA A 506 -12.10 0.96 24.36
C ALA A 506 -12.05 0.19 25.70
N GLN A 507 -10.86 -0.22 26.19
CA GLN A 507 -10.68 -0.88 27.49
C GLN A 507 -9.23 -0.66 28.02
N PRO A 508 -9.00 0.25 28.99
CA PRO A 508 -7.67 0.51 29.56
C PRO A 508 -7.08 -0.66 30.35
N GLU A 509 -7.89 -1.64 30.77
CA GLU A 509 -7.42 -2.83 31.53
C GLU A 509 -6.80 -3.95 30.68
N LYS A 510 -6.69 -3.79 29.35
CA LYS A 510 -6.01 -4.78 28.49
C LYS A 510 -4.51 -4.53 28.39
N GLN A 511 -3.72 -5.62 28.39
CA GLN A 511 -2.25 -5.68 28.29
C GLN A 511 -1.63 -4.92 27.08
N ASP A 512 -2.46 -4.46 26.12
CA ASP A 512 -2.09 -3.84 24.86
C ASP A 512 -2.59 -2.39 24.69
N ALA A 513 -2.92 -1.71 25.78
CA ALA A 513 -3.41 -0.32 25.81
C ALA A 513 -2.28 0.72 25.59
N TRP A 514 -1.45 0.55 24.55
CA TRP A 514 -0.25 1.39 24.31
C TRP A 514 -0.56 2.84 23.91
N MET A 515 -1.82 3.13 23.59
CA MET A 515 -2.33 4.48 23.30
C MET A 515 -3.11 5.10 24.48
N ALA A 516 -3.15 4.42 25.64
CA ALA A 516 -3.89 4.91 26.79
C ALA A 516 -3.43 6.32 27.22
N GLY A 517 -4.40 7.19 27.44
CA GLY A 517 -4.16 8.58 27.85
C GLY A 517 -3.72 9.51 26.73
N MET A 518 -3.60 9.04 25.49
CA MET A 518 -3.37 9.94 24.35
C MET A 518 -4.66 10.69 24.01
N THR A 519 -4.58 12.01 24.00
CA THR A 519 -5.64 12.91 23.51
C THR A 519 -5.04 13.88 22.50
N GLU A 520 -5.90 14.67 21.85
CA GLU A 520 -5.42 15.75 20.99
C GLU A 520 -4.52 16.73 21.77
N GLU A 521 -4.93 17.10 22.99
CA GLU A 521 -4.18 18.02 23.85
C GLU A 521 -2.81 17.45 24.23
N THR A 522 -2.73 16.17 24.59
CA THR A 522 -1.43 15.56 24.94
C THR A 522 -0.51 15.45 23.74
N LEU A 523 -1.05 15.12 22.55
CA LEU A 523 -0.28 15.06 21.31
C LEU A 523 0.26 16.43 20.92
N ASN A 524 -0.57 17.47 20.99
CA ASN A 524 -0.15 18.85 20.71
C ASN A 524 0.89 19.33 21.74
N ALA A 525 0.70 19.04 23.03
CA ALA A 525 1.65 19.38 24.08
C ALA A 525 3.01 18.66 23.92
N ALA A 526 3.01 17.45 23.34
CA ALA A 526 4.21 16.69 23.01
C ALA A 526 4.89 17.14 21.70
N GLY A 527 4.47 18.27 21.11
CA GLY A 527 5.06 18.78 19.87
C GLY A 527 4.49 18.15 18.59
N GLY A 528 3.36 17.44 18.70
CA GLY A 528 2.62 16.88 17.56
C GLY A 528 2.77 15.37 17.38
N HIS A 529 3.66 14.72 18.13
CA HIS A 529 3.90 13.28 18.07
C HIS A 529 4.19 12.67 19.45
N GLN A 530 3.75 11.43 19.67
CA GLN A 530 3.96 10.70 20.92
C GLN A 530 4.26 9.22 20.65
N ARG A 531 5.30 8.68 21.31
CA ARG A 531 5.63 7.25 21.25
C ARG A 531 4.53 6.42 21.91
N LEU A 532 4.23 5.25 21.34
CA LEU A 532 3.40 4.25 21.99
C LEU A 532 4.01 3.83 23.34
N GLN A 533 3.16 3.65 24.34
CA GLN A 533 3.57 3.35 25.70
C GLN A 533 3.61 1.83 25.92
N PHE A 534 4.71 1.20 25.49
CA PHE A 534 4.90 -0.24 25.68
C PHE A 534 5.11 -0.58 27.16
N ALA A 535 4.44 -1.64 27.65
CA ALA A 535 4.54 -2.04 29.06
C ALA A 535 5.98 -2.36 29.45
N SER A 536 6.73 -3.09 28.62
CA SER A 536 8.13 -3.44 28.90
C SER A 536 9.02 -2.22 29.11
N GLU A 537 8.79 -1.14 28.36
CA GLU A 537 9.60 0.08 28.46
C GLU A 537 9.36 0.82 29.78
N ARG A 538 8.20 0.64 30.41
CA ARG A 538 7.91 1.16 31.76
C ARG A 538 8.69 0.39 32.84
N ASP A 539 8.98 -0.88 32.57
CA ASP A 539 9.76 -1.77 33.45
C ASP A 539 11.28 -1.67 33.17
N GLY A 540 11.71 -0.74 32.31
CA GLY A 540 13.11 -0.54 31.94
C GLY A 540 13.63 -1.46 30.83
N GLU A 541 12.77 -2.31 30.26
CA GLU A 541 13.13 -3.26 29.20
C GLU A 541 12.71 -2.74 27.81
N PRO A 542 13.65 -2.61 26.85
CA PRO A 542 13.33 -2.19 25.50
C PRO A 542 12.29 -3.08 24.83
N PHE A 543 11.38 -2.47 24.06
CA PHE A 543 10.37 -3.22 23.33
C PHE A 543 11.00 -4.16 22.29
N ARG A 544 10.80 -5.47 22.49
CA ARG A 544 11.16 -6.55 21.57
C ARG A 544 9.91 -7.37 21.27
N PRO A 545 9.23 -7.13 20.14
CA PRO A 545 8.04 -7.90 19.82
C PRO A 545 8.44 -9.37 19.63
N PHE A 546 7.58 -10.26 20.10
CA PHE A 546 7.75 -11.71 19.98
C PHE A 546 9.00 -12.30 20.66
N ALA A 547 9.68 -11.56 21.55
CA ALA A 547 10.80 -12.11 22.31
C ALA A 547 10.35 -13.19 23.32
N ASN A 548 9.18 -12.99 23.95
CA ASN A 548 8.60 -13.91 24.94
C ASN A 548 7.07 -13.92 24.81
N GLY A 549 6.46 -15.11 24.92
CA GLY A 549 5.00 -15.29 24.91
C GLY A 549 4.30 -14.94 26.24
N PRO A 550 2.96 -15.12 26.31
CA PRO A 550 2.09 -15.66 25.27
C PRO A 550 1.81 -14.66 24.14
N PHE A 551 1.65 -15.17 22.91
CA PHE A 551 1.30 -14.38 21.73
C PHE A 551 -0.20 -14.42 21.43
N LYS A 552 -0.66 -13.60 20.47
CA LYS A 552 -2.08 -13.45 20.13
C LYS A 552 -2.60 -14.46 19.08
N THR A 553 -1.80 -15.48 18.78
CA THR A 553 -2.20 -16.63 17.97
C THR A 553 -3.14 -17.55 18.75
N PRO A 554 -3.94 -18.39 18.07
CA PRO A 554 -4.76 -19.42 18.74
C PRO A 554 -3.96 -20.33 19.69
N SER A 555 -2.75 -20.75 19.30
CA SER A 555 -1.88 -21.58 20.14
C SER A 555 -1.18 -20.85 21.29
N GLY A 556 -1.25 -19.51 21.34
CA GLY A 556 -0.46 -18.68 22.26
C GLY A 556 1.05 -18.65 21.93
N LYS A 557 1.47 -19.28 20.83
CA LYS A 557 2.86 -19.42 20.35
C LYS A 557 3.00 -18.96 18.90
N ILE A 558 4.22 -18.75 18.41
CA ILE A 558 4.46 -18.46 16.98
C ILE A 558 4.11 -19.73 16.18
N GLU A 559 3.21 -19.60 15.21
CA GLU A 559 2.66 -20.75 14.49
C GLU A 559 3.42 -21.04 13.20
N PHE A 560 4.28 -22.08 13.23
CA PHE A 560 4.79 -22.73 12.03
C PHE A 560 3.71 -23.58 11.35
N PHE A 561 2.84 -24.19 12.15
CA PHE A 561 1.64 -24.90 11.72
C PHE A 561 0.42 -24.15 12.23
N SER A 562 -0.56 -23.85 11.37
CA SER A 562 -1.77 -23.16 11.79
C SER A 562 -3.01 -24.03 11.62
N GLU A 563 -3.58 -24.48 12.74
CA GLU A 563 -4.85 -25.22 12.77
C GLU A 563 -6.01 -24.40 12.18
N ALA A 564 -5.99 -23.08 12.38
CA ALA A 564 -7.00 -22.17 11.83
C ALA A 564 -7.01 -22.16 10.30
N LEU A 565 -5.84 -22.29 9.66
CA LEU A 565 -5.74 -22.39 8.20
C LEU A 565 -6.16 -23.78 7.71
N ALA A 566 -5.76 -24.85 8.40
CA ALA A 566 -6.22 -26.20 8.08
C ALA A 566 -7.75 -26.31 8.10
N ALA A 567 -8.40 -25.68 9.10
CA ALA A 567 -9.87 -25.64 9.21
C ALA A 567 -10.55 -24.88 8.05
N GLN A 568 -9.82 -24.00 7.36
CA GLN A 568 -10.29 -23.27 6.17
C GLN A 568 -9.93 -23.99 4.86
N GLY A 569 -9.32 -25.18 4.92
CA GLY A 569 -8.86 -25.92 3.75
C GLY A 569 -7.59 -25.34 3.11
N VAL A 570 -6.90 -24.43 3.80
CA VAL A 570 -5.61 -23.87 3.38
C VAL A 570 -4.48 -24.70 3.97
N ASP A 571 -3.41 -24.94 3.21
CA ASP A 571 -2.23 -25.68 3.70
C ASP A 571 -1.70 -25.04 5.01
N PRO A 572 -1.74 -25.75 6.15
CA PRO A 572 -1.35 -25.20 7.44
C PRO A 572 0.15 -24.93 7.54
N ILE A 573 0.95 -25.32 6.54
CA ILE A 573 2.39 -25.05 6.44
C ILE A 573 2.66 -24.43 5.06
N PRO A 574 3.53 -23.42 4.91
CA PRO A 574 3.84 -22.87 3.60
C PRO A 574 4.40 -23.94 2.64
N SER A 575 3.89 -23.96 1.40
CA SER A 575 4.38 -24.76 0.28
C SER A 575 4.54 -23.88 -0.97
N PHE A 576 5.55 -24.16 -1.78
CA PHE A 576 5.74 -23.46 -3.04
C PHE A 576 4.85 -24.08 -4.12
N VAL A 577 4.01 -23.23 -4.71
CA VAL A 577 3.29 -23.49 -5.95
C VAL A 577 3.76 -22.44 -6.96
N PRO A 578 4.14 -22.80 -8.19
CA PRO A 578 4.48 -21.80 -9.20
C PRO A 578 3.23 -20.98 -9.57
N PRO A 579 3.33 -19.65 -9.72
CA PRO A 579 2.19 -18.82 -10.16
C PRO A 579 1.66 -19.25 -11.52
N THR A 580 0.35 -19.08 -11.76
CA THR A 580 -0.32 -19.45 -13.01
C THR A 580 0.28 -18.74 -14.23
N GLU A 581 0.68 -17.48 -14.07
CA GLU A 581 1.45 -16.72 -15.05
C GLU A 581 2.90 -16.57 -14.57
N SER A 582 3.72 -17.58 -14.85
CA SER A 582 5.17 -17.57 -14.57
C SER A 582 5.95 -18.42 -15.57
N ARG A 583 7.28 -18.22 -15.62
CA ARG A 583 8.20 -19.01 -16.46
C ARG A 583 8.19 -20.52 -16.18
N HIS A 584 7.67 -20.90 -15.01
CA HIS A 584 7.59 -22.28 -14.55
C HIS A 584 6.32 -23.00 -15.01
N THR A 585 5.44 -22.30 -15.73
CA THR A 585 4.23 -22.87 -16.32
C THR A 585 4.43 -23.20 -17.80
N LYS A 586 3.60 -24.11 -18.35
CA LYS A 586 3.70 -24.57 -19.74
C LYS A 586 3.22 -23.53 -20.77
N ASN A 587 3.03 -22.26 -20.39
CA ASN A 587 2.56 -21.24 -21.32
C ASN A 587 3.69 -20.80 -22.25
N THR A 588 3.61 -21.17 -23.53
CA THR A 588 4.60 -20.80 -24.55
C THR A 588 4.26 -19.53 -25.32
N ALA A 589 3.07 -18.96 -25.14
CA ALA A 589 2.63 -17.78 -25.89
C ALA A 589 3.32 -16.49 -25.42
N TYR A 590 3.63 -16.40 -24.13
CA TYR A 590 4.20 -15.22 -23.48
C TYR A 590 5.39 -15.64 -22.59
N PRO A 591 6.63 -15.56 -23.08
CA PRO A 591 7.78 -16.15 -22.40
C PRO A 591 8.43 -15.22 -21.35
N LEU A 592 8.02 -13.96 -21.24
CA LEU A 592 8.66 -12.98 -20.36
C LEU A 592 7.77 -12.67 -19.15
N GLU A 593 8.35 -12.70 -17.96
CA GLU A 593 7.71 -12.21 -16.73
C GLU A 593 7.78 -10.69 -16.66
N PHE A 594 6.65 -10.06 -16.39
CA PHE A 594 6.54 -8.61 -16.37
C PHE A 594 6.42 -8.06 -14.95
N LEU A 595 7.29 -7.12 -14.61
CA LEU A 595 7.26 -6.36 -13.36
C LEU A 595 6.74 -4.93 -13.61
N PRO A 596 5.44 -4.66 -13.38
CA PRO A 596 4.87 -3.31 -13.36
C PRO A 596 5.28 -2.59 -12.06
N ARG A 597 6.42 -1.91 -12.09
CA ARG A 597 6.99 -1.27 -10.92
C ARG A 597 6.35 0.09 -10.64
N LYS A 598 6.45 0.51 -9.39
CA LYS A 598 6.18 1.90 -8.99
C LYS A 598 7.30 2.83 -9.48
N ALA A 599 6.93 4.06 -9.86
CA ALA A 599 7.87 5.14 -10.12
C ALA A 599 8.58 5.62 -8.83
N ASP A 600 9.86 6.02 -8.94
CA ASP A 600 10.73 6.31 -7.80
C ASP A 600 10.37 7.64 -7.10
N HIS A 601 9.80 8.59 -7.83
CA HIS A 601 9.48 9.96 -7.43
C HIS A 601 7.98 10.24 -7.41
N TYR A 602 7.14 9.28 -7.81
CA TYR A 602 5.70 9.34 -7.58
C TYR A 602 5.30 8.53 -6.35
N MET A 603 4.13 8.83 -5.81
CA MET A 603 3.49 7.97 -4.81
C MET A 603 2.31 7.28 -5.46
N ASN A 604 2.54 6.04 -5.93
CA ASN A 604 1.60 5.36 -6.83
C ASN A 604 1.31 6.26 -8.03
N SER A 605 0.08 6.75 -8.22
CA SER A 605 -0.27 7.73 -9.24
C SER A 605 -0.24 9.19 -8.74
N THR A 606 -0.06 9.45 -7.45
CA THR A 606 0.07 10.82 -6.91
C THR A 606 1.41 11.43 -7.31
N PHE A 607 1.41 12.73 -7.60
CA PHE A 607 2.52 13.55 -8.11
C PHE A 607 2.86 13.38 -9.60
N ALA A 608 2.27 12.42 -10.31
CA ALA A 608 2.57 12.21 -11.72
C ALA A 608 2.26 13.41 -12.63
N ASN A 609 1.33 14.28 -12.21
CA ASN A 609 0.96 15.50 -12.92
C ASN A 609 1.89 16.69 -12.68
N LEU A 610 2.74 16.67 -11.66
CA LEU A 610 3.58 17.82 -11.34
C LEU A 610 4.84 17.83 -12.19
N HIS A 611 5.08 18.94 -12.88
CA HIS A 611 6.22 19.09 -13.80
C HIS A 611 7.56 18.75 -13.13
N GLY A 612 7.81 19.24 -11.90
CA GLY A 612 9.05 18.95 -11.17
C GLY A 612 9.27 17.45 -10.94
N HIS A 613 8.22 16.69 -10.67
CA HIS A 613 8.29 15.23 -10.49
C HIS A 613 8.39 14.49 -11.81
N GLN A 614 7.74 14.98 -12.86
CA GLN A 614 7.93 14.46 -14.23
C GLN A 614 9.38 14.60 -14.69
N MET A 615 10.04 15.72 -14.41
CA MET A 615 11.46 15.87 -14.71
C MET A 615 12.34 14.86 -13.95
N MET A 616 12.02 14.56 -12.69
CA MET A 616 12.74 13.56 -11.92
C MET A 616 12.55 12.13 -12.46
N GLU A 617 11.39 11.82 -13.06
CA GLU A 617 11.09 10.52 -13.68
C GLU A 617 11.45 10.42 -15.16
N ALA A 618 11.77 11.51 -15.84
CA ALA A 618 11.88 11.57 -17.30
C ALA A 618 12.85 10.54 -17.90
N ALA A 619 13.93 10.20 -17.19
CA ALA A 619 14.91 9.19 -17.63
C ALA A 619 14.33 7.75 -17.71
N HIS A 620 13.20 7.54 -17.05
CA HIS A 620 12.59 6.25 -16.77
C HIS A 620 11.16 6.12 -17.32
N SER A 621 10.47 7.23 -17.50
CA SER A 621 9.13 7.29 -18.07
C SER A 621 9.07 6.69 -19.48
N ASN A 622 8.04 5.91 -19.75
CA ASN A 622 7.76 5.30 -21.06
C ASN A 622 8.89 4.39 -21.60
N ARG A 623 9.61 3.69 -20.70
CA ARG A 623 10.67 2.74 -21.07
C ARG A 623 10.34 1.33 -20.61
N LEU A 624 10.66 0.35 -21.46
CA LEU A 624 10.65 -1.06 -21.12
C LEU A 624 12.08 -1.53 -20.87
N GLU A 625 12.38 -1.87 -19.62
CA GLU A 625 13.67 -2.41 -19.23
C GLU A 625 13.74 -3.90 -19.55
N MET A 626 14.81 -4.33 -20.22
CA MET A 626 15.04 -5.73 -20.57
C MET A 626 16.53 -6.06 -20.66
N ARG A 627 16.86 -7.34 -20.53
CA ARG A 627 18.24 -7.81 -20.64
C ARG A 627 18.72 -7.86 -22.09
N SER A 628 20.03 -7.75 -22.31
CA SER A 628 20.63 -7.82 -23.64
C SER A 628 20.37 -9.13 -24.37
N SER A 629 20.36 -10.27 -23.67
CA SER A 629 20.05 -11.59 -24.26
C SER A 629 18.59 -11.68 -24.70
N ASP A 630 17.64 -11.22 -23.87
CA ASP A 630 16.22 -11.17 -24.21
C ASP A 630 15.92 -10.21 -25.38
N ALA A 631 16.65 -9.09 -25.46
CA ALA A 631 16.54 -8.11 -26.54
C ALA A 631 17.10 -8.66 -27.86
N ALA A 632 18.28 -9.27 -27.82
CA ALA A 632 18.94 -9.85 -28.98
C ALA A 632 18.10 -10.98 -29.62
N ALA A 633 17.49 -11.85 -28.80
CA ALA A 633 16.59 -12.90 -29.25
C ALA A 633 15.37 -12.37 -30.04
N ARG A 634 15.03 -11.08 -29.88
CA ARG A 634 13.89 -10.40 -30.51
C ARG A 634 14.30 -9.34 -31.55
N GLY A 635 15.60 -9.21 -31.86
CA GLY A 635 16.10 -8.19 -32.77
C GLY A 635 15.87 -6.75 -32.28
N ILE A 636 15.83 -6.53 -30.96
CA ILE A 636 15.58 -5.24 -30.31
C ILE A 636 16.91 -4.61 -29.89
N CYS A 637 17.09 -3.33 -30.19
CA CYS A 637 18.20 -2.50 -29.74
C CYS A 637 17.73 -1.41 -28.75
N GLU A 638 18.68 -0.78 -28.05
CA GLU A 638 18.40 0.39 -27.20
C GLU A 638 17.66 1.48 -27.99
N GLY A 639 16.58 2.02 -27.42
CA GLY A 639 15.82 3.13 -28.00
C GLY A 639 14.85 2.74 -29.12
N ASP A 640 14.82 1.46 -29.54
CA ASP A 640 13.80 0.97 -30.45
C ASP A 640 12.40 1.17 -29.85
N THR A 641 11.43 1.48 -30.71
CA THR A 641 10.03 1.40 -30.31
C THR A 641 9.61 -0.05 -30.26
N VAL A 642 9.12 -0.49 -29.12
CA VAL A 642 8.64 -1.85 -28.89
C VAL A 642 7.18 -1.84 -28.48
N GLU A 643 6.49 -2.92 -28.81
CA GLU A 643 5.18 -3.23 -28.29
C GLU A 643 5.31 -4.39 -27.30
N ILE A 644 4.87 -4.14 -26.06
CA ILE A 644 4.70 -5.16 -25.02
C ILE A 644 3.22 -5.51 -24.93
N PHE A 645 2.89 -6.80 -24.93
CA PHE A 645 1.51 -7.25 -25.05
C PHE A 645 1.23 -8.61 -24.42
N ASN A 646 -0.05 -8.83 -24.12
CA ASN A 646 -0.66 -10.14 -23.86
C ASN A 646 -2.15 -10.09 -24.26
N ASP A 647 -2.95 -11.10 -23.91
CA ASP A 647 -4.38 -11.16 -24.26
C ASP A 647 -5.21 -9.99 -23.71
N ARG A 648 -4.71 -9.26 -22.72
CA ARG A 648 -5.41 -8.13 -22.09
C ARG A 648 -5.19 -6.80 -22.81
N GLY A 649 -4.10 -6.67 -23.58
CA GLY A 649 -3.83 -5.47 -24.36
C GLY A 649 -2.38 -5.31 -24.77
N SER A 650 -2.05 -4.16 -25.35
CA SER A 650 -0.69 -3.81 -25.74
C SER A 650 -0.34 -2.35 -25.41
N LEU A 651 0.95 -2.10 -25.16
CA LEU A 651 1.51 -0.78 -24.87
C LEU A 651 2.73 -0.55 -25.76
N ARG A 652 2.92 0.68 -26.23
CA ARG A 652 4.11 1.09 -26.99
C ARG A 652 5.08 1.84 -26.10
N MET A 653 6.32 1.38 -26.04
CA MET A 653 7.36 1.95 -25.18
C MET A 653 8.69 2.03 -25.92
N LYS A 654 9.68 2.69 -25.31
CA LYS A 654 11.08 2.64 -25.78
C LYS A 654 11.85 1.54 -25.07
N ALA A 655 12.54 0.69 -25.81
CA ALA A 655 13.40 -0.33 -25.25
C ALA A 655 14.56 0.31 -24.48
N HIS A 656 14.81 -0.18 -23.28
CA HIS A 656 15.94 0.17 -22.45
C HIS A 656 16.71 -1.11 -22.05
N VAL A 657 17.76 -1.41 -22.81
CA VAL A 657 18.57 -2.62 -22.67
C VAL A 657 19.64 -2.38 -21.61
N ASN A 658 19.53 -3.09 -20.47
CA ASN A 658 20.47 -2.95 -19.35
C ASN A 658 20.67 -4.27 -18.61
N GLY A 659 21.48 -4.24 -17.54
CA GLY A 659 21.79 -5.40 -16.70
C GLY A 659 21.07 -5.42 -15.35
N HIS A 660 19.96 -4.69 -15.19
CA HIS A 660 19.24 -4.60 -13.91
C HIS A 660 18.32 -5.79 -13.64
N LEU A 661 18.00 -6.57 -14.67
CA LEU A 661 17.06 -7.68 -14.63
C LEU A 661 17.76 -9.01 -14.99
N PRO A 662 17.31 -10.14 -14.42
CA PRO A 662 17.70 -11.46 -14.89
C PRO A 662 17.03 -11.77 -16.24
N GLU A 663 17.48 -12.86 -16.87
CA GLU A 663 16.90 -13.33 -18.14
C GLU A 663 15.44 -13.73 -17.97
N GLY A 664 14.64 -13.47 -19.01
CA GLY A 664 13.21 -13.76 -19.02
C GLY A 664 12.37 -12.80 -18.18
N VAL A 665 12.92 -11.70 -17.67
CA VAL A 665 12.17 -10.66 -16.92
C VAL A 665 12.27 -9.31 -17.63
N VAL A 666 11.14 -8.64 -17.77
CA VAL A 666 11.04 -7.27 -18.26
C VAL A 666 10.30 -6.40 -17.24
N ALA A 667 10.63 -5.11 -17.19
CA ALA A 667 10.02 -4.20 -16.23
C ALA A 667 9.67 -2.85 -16.84
N SER A 668 8.59 -2.26 -16.37
CA SER A 668 8.19 -0.89 -16.71
C SER A 668 7.57 -0.22 -15.49
N ARG A 669 7.30 1.08 -15.57
CA ARG A 669 6.78 1.88 -14.46
C ARG A 669 5.34 2.34 -14.71
N LEU A 670 4.54 2.34 -13.65
CA LEU A 670 3.23 2.97 -13.63
C LEU A 670 3.32 4.48 -13.88
N ASN A 671 2.42 5.01 -14.71
CA ASN A 671 2.21 6.44 -14.92
C ASN A 671 0.71 6.70 -15.14
N TRP A 672 0.32 7.97 -15.24
CA TRP A 672 -1.02 8.33 -15.68
C TRP A 672 -1.26 7.90 -17.13
N ASN A 673 -2.50 7.53 -17.42
CA ASN A 673 -2.93 7.07 -18.73
C ASN A 673 -2.74 8.18 -19.76
N LYS A 674 -3.19 9.40 -19.43
CA LYS A 674 -3.06 10.58 -20.31
C LYS A 674 -1.62 11.06 -20.50
N LEU A 675 -0.68 10.60 -19.68
CA LEU A 675 0.76 10.87 -19.80
C LEU A 675 1.52 9.72 -20.48
N SER A 676 0.82 8.67 -20.89
CA SER A 676 1.40 7.48 -21.51
C SER A 676 0.97 7.39 -22.97
N PRO A 677 1.87 7.00 -23.90
CA PRO A 677 1.49 6.81 -25.29
C PRO A 677 0.32 5.84 -25.44
N GLY A 678 -0.69 6.22 -26.23
CA GLY A 678 -1.87 5.39 -26.45
C GLY A 678 -2.90 5.43 -25.31
N GLY A 679 -2.73 6.29 -24.30
CA GLY A 679 -3.77 6.55 -23.30
C GLY A 679 -4.01 5.41 -22.30
N ASN A 680 -3.03 4.53 -22.10
CA ASN A 680 -3.09 3.40 -21.18
C ASN A 680 -1.76 3.24 -20.44
N ASN A 681 -1.76 2.55 -19.30
CA ASN A 681 -0.55 2.29 -18.53
C ASN A 681 -0.29 0.78 -18.32
N VAL A 682 0.79 0.45 -17.60
CA VAL A 682 1.25 -0.92 -17.36
C VAL A 682 0.21 -1.86 -16.75
N ASN A 683 -0.80 -1.36 -16.04
CA ASN A 683 -1.89 -2.15 -15.47
C ASN A 683 -2.88 -2.66 -16.53
N LEU A 684 -2.78 -2.21 -17.79
CA LEU A 684 -3.44 -2.85 -18.92
C LEU A 684 -3.05 -4.33 -19.06
N LEU A 685 -1.80 -4.66 -18.72
CA LEU A 685 -1.24 -5.98 -18.91
C LEU A 685 -1.47 -6.90 -17.70
N THR A 686 -1.95 -6.38 -16.57
CA THR A 686 -2.04 -7.12 -15.30
C THR A 686 -3.41 -7.77 -15.13
N SER A 687 -3.46 -8.81 -14.31
CA SER A 687 -4.68 -9.57 -14.03
C SER A 687 -5.37 -9.07 -12.75
N GLN A 688 -6.70 -9.14 -12.73
CA GLN A 688 -7.51 -8.96 -11.52
C GLN A 688 -7.62 -10.23 -10.66
N ARG A 689 -6.87 -11.30 -10.98
CA ARG A 689 -6.72 -12.46 -10.09
C ARG A 689 -6.24 -12.02 -8.71
N LEU A 690 -6.81 -12.66 -7.70
CA LEU A 690 -6.51 -12.40 -6.31
C LEU A 690 -5.34 -13.24 -5.81
N THR A 691 -4.60 -12.71 -4.84
CA THR A 691 -3.58 -13.45 -4.09
C THR A 691 -4.22 -14.53 -3.22
N ASP A 692 -3.44 -15.59 -2.95
CA ASP A 692 -3.76 -16.70 -2.05
C ASP A 692 -4.24 -16.28 -0.65
N PHE A 693 -3.70 -15.19 -0.10
CA PHE A 693 -4.14 -14.58 1.17
C PHE A 693 -4.64 -13.16 0.94
N GLY A 694 -5.61 -12.72 1.75
CA GLY A 694 -6.02 -11.32 1.85
C GLY A 694 -6.61 -10.69 0.58
N GLY A 695 -6.83 -11.46 -0.49
CA GLY A 695 -7.51 -11.01 -1.70
C GLY A 695 -6.86 -9.81 -2.39
N GLY A 696 -5.54 -9.67 -2.31
CA GLY A 696 -4.76 -8.60 -2.93
C GLY A 696 -4.46 -8.84 -4.42
N PRO A 697 -3.73 -7.93 -5.08
CA PRO A 697 -3.48 -7.97 -6.51
C PRO A 697 -2.24 -8.80 -6.87
N THR A 698 -2.32 -9.50 -8.00
CA THR A 698 -1.25 -10.35 -8.54
C THR A 698 -0.39 -9.64 -9.59
N PHE A 699 -0.06 -8.36 -9.35
CA PHE A 699 0.67 -7.51 -10.31
C PHE A 699 1.98 -8.14 -10.84
N TYR A 700 2.68 -8.91 -10.02
CA TYR A 700 3.97 -9.54 -10.37
C TYR A 700 3.82 -11.00 -10.85
N SER A 701 2.59 -11.45 -11.11
CA SER A 701 2.29 -12.71 -11.80
C SER A 701 1.63 -12.40 -13.14
N THR A 702 2.44 -11.80 -14.01
CA THR A 702 2.04 -11.36 -15.36
C THR A 702 3.05 -11.87 -16.38
N LEU A 703 2.57 -12.56 -17.41
CA LEU A 703 3.37 -12.91 -18.58
C LEU A 703 3.05 -11.99 -19.77
N VAL A 704 4.09 -11.67 -20.53
CA VAL A 704 4.03 -10.83 -21.74
C VAL A 704 4.93 -11.37 -22.85
N GLU A 705 4.69 -10.90 -24.06
CA GLU A 705 5.68 -10.92 -25.14
C GLU A 705 6.01 -9.49 -25.55
N VAL A 706 7.18 -9.32 -26.16
CA VAL A 706 7.70 -8.05 -26.66
C VAL A 706 8.10 -8.22 -28.12
N ARG A 707 7.66 -7.29 -28.97
CA ARG A 707 8.10 -7.24 -30.37
C ARG A 707 8.56 -5.84 -30.75
N LYS A 708 9.52 -5.77 -31.66
CA LYS A 708 9.93 -4.52 -32.29
C LYS A 708 8.80 -4.01 -33.19
N VAL A 709 8.46 -2.73 -33.07
CA VAL A 709 7.53 -2.07 -33.99
C VAL A 709 8.31 -1.70 -35.25
N THR A 710 8.01 -2.36 -36.37
CA THR A 710 8.55 -1.95 -37.67
C THR A 710 7.82 -0.70 -38.16
N ALA A 711 8.59 0.25 -38.70
CA ALA A 711 8.07 1.52 -39.23
C ALA A 711 7.11 1.31 -40.40
#